data_AF-A0A8T3CB38-F1
#
_entry.id   AF-A0A8T3CB38-F1
#
_cell.length_a   1.000
_cell.length_b   1.000
_cell.length_c   1.000
_cell.angle_alpha   90.00
_cell.angle_beta   90.00
_cell.angle_gamma   90.00
#
_symmetry.space_group_name_H-M   'P 1'
#
loop_
_entity.id
_entity.type
_entity.pdbx_description
1 polymer ?
#
loop_
_entity_poly.entity_id
_entity_poly.type
_entity_poly.pdbx_seq_one_letter_code
_entity_poly.pdbx_strand_id
1 'polypeptide(L)'
;MKVVPLVSGGKDSCFAMMKCMDYGHEIVALANLMPVDDSVDELDSYMYQTVGHQIVIGYAECMGLPLFRRRIQGSTRNQQLSYRITPGDEVEDLFILLQEVKQHIPSVTAVSSGAIASDYQRLRVESICARLGLVSLAYLWKEDQAFLLDEMIRRGIVAVIIKVAAMGLNQKHLGQELVDLQSYLLQMKELYGINVCGEGGEYETLTLDCPLFKNARIVIDKFQVVLHSPDSIAPVGIIHPLAFHLEHRKDSSCTDKENNDFTSEKAGSVFHVKKEFLPNYLEKCKSMDAVFDRFDTIEQVKMSISTCKRDTFSIGCWVPNSTPFEGLQKDLMSVLHAIELQLLKDDLDWAHVLYIHLYISDIKQFGLANDVYVSFISEKKCSFGVPSRSTIELPIAELGLGNAYVEVLVSTDQCKRVLHVQSISCWAPSCIGPYSQATLHREVLYMAGQLGLDPPTMLLQPGGPAAEMDQALLNCEAVANCFKSSIATSAIIIIVYCSTSISSFEMAEIQNRMEYFLKHHSTHHDGFLGAYNPIVLYVLVPNLPKGALVEVKPTLHLADNGKYGVQSVLLKAPAPDKPNYFGFKCSDRHNSCCHINVVPDKICMALISVTKDHAGSIYFEADHDLVALHCDKSHKHIKAIAVFFTGLIDKIISDKWIFLARLKEPKVLLPE
;
A
#
# COMPACT_ATOMS: atom_id res chain seq x y z
N MET A 1 11.04 18.56 -1.71
CA MET A 1 12.18 17.60 -1.57
C MET A 1 13.16 17.83 -2.70
N LYS A 2 14.45 17.53 -2.47
CA LYS A 2 15.47 17.49 -3.53
C LYS A 2 15.53 16.09 -4.14
N VAL A 3 15.28 16.00 -5.45
CA VAL A 3 14.99 14.76 -6.17
C VAL A 3 16.03 14.50 -7.25
N VAL A 4 16.37 13.23 -7.42
CA VAL A 4 17.16 12.71 -8.54
C VAL A 4 16.29 11.77 -9.39
N PRO A 5 15.76 12.23 -10.53
CA PRO A 5 15.06 11.37 -11.47
C PRO A 5 15.99 10.37 -12.17
N LEU A 6 15.47 9.15 -12.35
CA LEU A 6 16.02 8.15 -13.24
C LEU A 6 15.59 8.48 -14.67
N VAL A 7 16.55 8.80 -15.53
CA VAL A 7 16.29 9.18 -16.93
C VAL A 7 16.75 8.07 -17.87
N SER A 8 15.88 7.65 -18.77
CA SER A 8 16.19 6.70 -19.85
C SER A 8 16.31 7.36 -21.22
N GLY A 9 15.83 8.61 -21.35
CA GLY A 9 15.58 9.26 -22.63
C GLY A 9 14.11 9.20 -23.04
N GLY A 10 13.33 8.26 -22.50
CA GLY A 10 11.92 8.10 -22.83
C GLY A 10 11.00 9.19 -22.31
N LYS A 11 9.83 9.32 -22.96
CA LYS A 11 8.73 10.23 -22.58
C LYS A 11 8.35 10.12 -21.11
N ASP A 12 8.35 8.89 -20.56
CA ASP A 12 7.84 8.61 -19.21
C ASP A 12 8.79 9.19 -18.16
N SER A 13 10.11 9.11 -18.39
CA SER A 13 11.11 9.70 -17.50
C SER A 13 11.03 11.23 -17.49
N CYS A 14 10.81 11.86 -18.65
CA CYS A 14 10.60 13.31 -18.75
C CYS A 14 9.30 13.73 -18.06
N PHE A 15 8.23 12.98 -18.24
CA PHE A 15 6.95 13.30 -17.63
C PHE A 15 6.93 13.12 -16.11
N ALA A 16 7.59 12.07 -15.60
CA ALA A 16 7.77 11.88 -14.17
C ALA A 16 8.54 13.05 -13.52
N MET A 17 9.53 13.61 -14.20
CA MET A 17 10.20 14.85 -13.77
C MET A 17 9.26 16.05 -13.74
N MET A 18 8.39 16.19 -14.75
CA MET A 18 7.40 17.28 -14.77
C MET A 18 6.41 17.17 -13.61
N LYS A 19 5.90 15.96 -13.32
CA LYS A 19 5.07 15.72 -12.13
C LYS A 19 5.81 16.04 -10.84
N CYS A 20 7.10 15.73 -10.75
CA CYS A 20 7.89 16.12 -9.57
C CYS A 20 7.89 17.64 -9.35
N MET A 21 8.02 18.43 -10.43
CA MET A 21 7.96 19.88 -10.33
C MET A 21 6.57 20.39 -9.94
N ASP A 22 5.50 19.78 -10.45
CA ASP A 22 4.12 20.15 -10.11
C ASP A 22 3.86 20.00 -8.60
N TYR A 23 4.42 18.96 -7.98
CA TYR A 23 4.33 18.73 -6.54
C TYR A 23 5.40 19.47 -5.71
N GLY A 24 6.03 20.49 -6.29
CA GLY A 24 6.96 21.38 -5.58
C GLY A 24 8.30 20.74 -5.22
N HIS A 25 8.70 19.67 -5.91
CA HIS A 25 10.03 19.11 -5.78
C HIS A 25 11.07 19.87 -6.62
N GLU A 26 12.29 19.88 -6.14
CA GLU A 26 13.45 20.47 -6.81
C GLU A 26 14.27 19.35 -7.43
N ILE A 27 14.46 19.38 -8.75
CA ILE A 27 15.33 18.44 -9.45
C ILE A 27 16.77 18.96 -9.37
N VAL A 28 17.66 18.19 -8.74
CA VAL A 28 19.03 18.64 -8.47
C VAL A 28 20.10 17.94 -9.30
N ALA A 29 19.79 16.77 -9.86
CA ALA A 29 20.66 16.00 -10.74
C ALA A 29 19.85 14.97 -11.52
N LEU A 30 20.40 14.44 -12.61
CA LEU A 30 19.85 13.33 -13.38
C LEU A 30 20.69 12.07 -13.15
N ALA A 31 20.07 10.89 -13.16
CA ALA A 31 20.78 9.61 -13.07
C ALA A 31 20.38 8.69 -14.22
N ASN A 32 21.37 8.12 -14.92
CA ASN A 32 21.14 7.22 -16.04
C ASN A 32 22.07 5.99 -15.99
N LEU A 33 21.49 4.82 -16.25
CA LEU A 33 22.25 3.61 -16.57
C LEU A 33 22.33 3.43 -18.08
N MET A 34 23.47 2.94 -18.56
CA MET A 34 23.72 2.73 -19.99
C MET A 34 24.45 1.40 -20.24
N PRO A 35 24.39 0.87 -21.47
CA PRO A 35 25.13 -0.34 -21.85
C PRO A 35 26.65 -0.24 -21.64
N VAL A 36 27.32 -1.39 -21.64
CA VAL A 36 28.78 -1.48 -21.51
C VAL A 36 29.49 -0.89 -22.73
N ASP A 37 28.88 -0.96 -23.90
CA ASP A 37 29.43 -0.53 -25.18
C ASP A 37 28.41 0.38 -25.88
N ASP A 38 28.86 1.51 -26.42
CA ASP A 38 27.98 2.50 -27.08
C ASP A 38 27.45 2.00 -28.43
N SER A 39 28.04 0.93 -28.98
CA SER A 39 27.54 0.22 -30.17
C SER A 39 26.38 -0.74 -29.88
N VAL A 40 26.11 -1.03 -28.60
CA VAL A 40 25.01 -1.89 -28.16
C VAL A 40 23.84 -1.00 -27.75
N ASP A 41 22.79 -0.98 -28.55
CA ASP A 41 21.61 -0.17 -28.27
C ASP A 41 20.63 -0.86 -27.32
N GLU A 42 20.43 -2.16 -27.48
CA GLU A 42 19.41 -2.92 -26.77
C GLU A 42 20.06 -3.99 -25.89
N LEU A 43 19.70 -3.97 -24.61
CA LEU A 43 19.94 -5.06 -23.68
C LEU A 43 18.63 -5.79 -23.39
N ASP A 44 18.70 -7.09 -23.17
CA ASP A 44 17.60 -7.89 -22.59
C ASP A 44 17.44 -7.57 -21.08
N SER A 45 17.23 -6.30 -20.77
CA SER A 45 16.96 -5.78 -19.42
C SER A 45 15.46 -5.64 -19.19
N TYR A 46 14.97 -6.15 -18.07
CA TYR A 46 13.57 -5.93 -17.66
C TYR A 46 13.39 -4.59 -16.94
N MET A 47 14.50 -3.94 -16.54
CA MET A 47 14.46 -2.71 -15.76
C MET A 47 14.67 -1.45 -16.60
N TYR A 48 15.52 -1.50 -17.63
CA TYR A 48 16.04 -0.29 -18.25
C TYR A 48 15.83 -0.25 -19.76
N GLN A 49 15.21 0.84 -20.23
CA GLN A 49 15.35 1.27 -21.61
C GLN A 49 16.82 1.65 -21.86
N THR A 50 17.39 1.08 -22.92
CA THR A 50 18.79 1.30 -23.33
C THR A 50 18.91 1.91 -24.73
N VAL A 51 17.86 1.77 -25.55
CA VAL A 51 17.86 2.35 -26.90
C VAL A 51 17.86 3.88 -26.79
N GLY A 52 18.73 4.52 -27.56
CA GLY A 52 18.90 5.98 -27.55
C GLY A 52 19.78 6.52 -26.41
N HIS A 53 20.41 5.66 -25.61
CA HIS A 53 21.24 6.09 -24.48
C HIS A 53 22.39 7.04 -24.87
N GLN A 54 22.86 7.00 -26.13
CA GLN A 54 23.92 7.88 -26.63
C GLN A 54 23.51 9.36 -26.58
N ILE A 55 22.21 9.64 -26.77
CA ILE A 55 21.67 11.00 -26.80
C ILE A 55 21.37 11.55 -25.40
N VAL A 56 21.15 10.67 -24.41
CA VAL A 56 20.81 11.06 -23.02
C VAL A 56 21.85 12.01 -22.40
N ILE A 57 23.10 12.00 -22.89
CA ILE A 57 24.13 12.96 -22.47
C ILE A 57 23.71 14.43 -22.69
N GLY A 58 22.94 14.70 -23.75
CA GLY A 58 22.45 16.04 -24.08
C GLY A 58 21.44 16.59 -23.07
N TYR A 59 20.80 15.72 -22.27
CA TYR A 59 19.81 16.14 -21.27
C TYR A 59 20.43 17.04 -20.20
N ALA A 60 21.70 16.77 -19.84
CA ALA A 60 22.44 17.56 -18.87
C ALA A 60 22.47 19.03 -19.30
N GLU A 61 22.88 19.28 -20.53
CA GLU A 61 22.99 20.62 -21.10
C GLU A 61 21.63 21.25 -21.37
N CYS A 62 20.68 20.49 -21.94
CA CYS A 62 19.32 20.96 -22.22
C CYS A 62 18.60 21.45 -20.95
N MET A 63 18.77 20.75 -19.82
CA MET A 63 18.16 21.12 -18.54
C MET A 63 19.04 22.03 -17.68
N GLY A 64 20.35 22.12 -17.97
CA GLY A 64 21.32 22.81 -17.12
C GLY A 64 21.59 22.09 -15.79
N LEU A 65 21.47 20.76 -15.75
CA LEU A 65 21.59 19.94 -14.55
C LEU A 65 22.76 18.95 -14.67
N PRO A 66 23.41 18.58 -13.55
CA PRO A 66 24.43 17.54 -13.58
C PRO A 66 23.79 16.17 -13.88
N LEU A 67 24.41 15.40 -14.79
CA LEU A 67 24.00 14.05 -15.15
C LEU A 67 25.02 13.02 -14.67
N PHE A 68 24.60 12.10 -13.82
CA PHE A 68 25.41 10.97 -13.38
C PHE A 68 25.10 9.74 -14.23
N ARG A 69 26.13 9.14 -14.82
CA ARG A 69 26.00 7.96 -15.68
C ARG A 69 26.85 6.80 -15.17
N ARG A 70 26.31 5.60 -15.23
CA ARG A 70 27.04 4.36 -14.96
C ARG A 70 26.76 3.33 -16.05
N ARG A 71 27.80 2.60 -16.47
CA ARG A 71 27.67 1.43 -17.35
C ARG A 71 27.16 0.24 -16.54
N ILE A 72 26.13 -0.43 -17.03
CA ILE A 72 25.56 -1.64 -16.44
C ILE A 72 26.62 -2.74 -16.54
N GLN A 73 27.07 -3.29 -15.42
CA GLN A 73 28.02 -4.41 -15.37
C GLN A 73 27.30 -5.73 -15.05
N GLY A 74 26.18 -5.65 -14.32
CA GLY A 74 25.34 -6.77 -13.99
C GLY A 74 24.43 -7.21 -15.14
N SER A 75 23.61 -8.22 -14.84
CA SER A 75 22.57 -8.72 -15.75
C SER A 75 21.28 -8.94 -14.96
N THR A 76 20.16 -9.14 -15.64
CA THR A 76 18.91 -9.60 -14.99
C THR A 76 19.16 -10.96 -14.31
N ARG A 77 19.14 -11.02 -12.97
CA ARG A 77 19.37 -12.27 -12.21
C ARG A 77 18.20 -12.62 -11.31
N ASN A 78 17.75 -11.68 -10.50
CA ASN A 78 16.58 -11.86 -9.67
C ASN A 78 15.33 -11.45 -10.46
N GLN A 79 14.48 -12.43 -10.80
CA GLN A 79 13.23 -12.20 -11.53
C GLN A 79 11.99 -12.21 -10.63
N GLN A 80 12.17 -12.38 -9.31
CA GLN A 80 11.05 -12.32 -8.36
C GLN A 80 10.51 -10.89 -8.26
N LEU A 81 9.23 -10.76 -7.88
CA LEU A 81 8.61 -9.45 -7.65
C LEU A 81 9.32 -8.72 -6.51
N SER A 82 9.49 -9.37 -5.36
CA SER A 82 10.27 -8.84 -4.25
C SER A 82 11.76 -8.97 -4.54
N TYR A 83 12.46 -7.84 -4.60
CA TYR A 83 13.90 -7.85 -4.84
C TYR A 83 14.69 -8.18 -3.56
N ARG A 84 15.68 -9.04 -3.69
CA ARG A 84 16.69 -9.32 -2.67
C ARG A 84 18.05 -8.94 -3.24
N ILE A 85 18.93 -8.39 -2.41
CA ILE A 85 20.29 -8.01 -2.81
C ILE A 85 20.95 -9.21 -3.49
N THR A 86 21.22 -9.07 -4.79
CA THR A 86 21.73 -10.14 -5.64
C THR A 86 23.03 -9.66 -6.29
N PRO A 87 24.20 -10.16 -5.86
CA PRO A 87 25.46 -9.74 -6.45
C PRO A 87 25.50 -9.95 -7.97
N GLY A 88 25.95 -8.92 -8.69
CA GLY A 88 26.02 -8.89 -10.16
C GLY A 88 24.67 -8.79 -10.87
N ASP A 89 23.59 -8.48 -10.14
CA ASP A 89 22.33 -8.04 -10.74
C ASP A 89 22.42 -6.56 -11.15
N GLU A 90 21.78 -6.20 -12.25
CA GLU A 90 21.75 -4.83 -12.80
C GLU A 90 21.12 -3.80 -11.82
N VAL A 91 20.33 -4.24 -10.85
CA VAL A 91 19.79 -3.40 -9.77
C VAL A 91 20.90 -2.89 -8.84
N GLU A 92 21.97 -3.66 -8.65
CA GLU A 92 23.11 -3.21 -7.82
C GLU A 92 23.95 -2.12 -8.51
N ASP A 93 23.95 -2.07 -9.84
CA ASP A 93 24.54 -0.94 -10.56
C ASP A 93 23.78 0.36 -10.31
N LEU A 94 22.44 0.30 -10.27
CA LEU A 94 21.62 1.45 -9.91
C LEU A 94 21.86 1.89 -8.45
N PHE A 95 22.04 0.94 -7.53
CA PHE A 95 22.42 1.25 -6.15
C PHE A 95 23.74 2.03 -6.08
N ILE A 96 24.78 1.58 -6.80
CA ILE A 96 26.08 2.28 -6.82
C ILE A 96 25.94 3.67 -7.43
N LEU A 97 25.19 3.80 -8.54
CA LEU A 97 24.94 5.08 -9.18
C LEU A 97 24.30 6.07 -8.21
N LEU A 98 23.19 5.71 -7.59
CA LEU A 98 22.45 6.58 -6.67
C LEU A 98 23.23 6.85 -5.37
N GLN A 99 24.04 5.89 -4.90
CA GLN A 99 24.97 6.12 -3.80
C GLN A 99 25.97 7.23 -4.15
N GLU A 100 26.53 7.21 -5.35
CA GLU A 100 27.50 8.22 -5.79
C GLU A 100 26.83 9.60 -5.92
N VAL A 101 25.59 9.66 -6.43
CA VAL A 101 24.81 10.91 -6.46
C VAL A 101 24.60 11.44 -5.05
N LYS A 102 24.20 10.59 -4.09
CA LYS A 102 23.99 11.00 -2.69
C LYS A 102 25.28 11.44 -2.01
N GLN A 103 26.43 10.85 -2.36
CA GLN A 103 27.74 11.28 -1.86
C GLN A 103 28.12 12.66 -2.39
N HIS A 104 27.84 12.93 -3.67
CA HIS A 104 28.09 14.24 -4.29
C HIS A 104 27.08 15.31 -3.88
N ILE A 105 25.84 14.92 -3.61
CA ILE A 105 24.74 15.81 -3.25
C ILE A 105 24.03 15.24 -2.01
N PRO A 106 24.60 15.42 -0.80
CA PRO A 106 24.05 14.87 0.44
C PRO A 106 22.63 15.35 0.78
N SER A 107 22.21 16.46 0.17
CA SER A 107 20.86 17.03 0.36
C SER A 107 19.77 16.31 -0.44
N VAL A 108 20.10 15.33 -1.30
CA VAL A 108 19.12 14.49 -2.00
C VAL A 108 18.36 13.63 -0.99
N THR A 109 17.04 13.70 -1.06
CA THR A 109 16.14 12.93 -0.18
C THR A 109 15.23 11.98 -0.93
N ALA A 110 15.17 12.05 -2.26
CA ALA A 110 14.22 11.28 -3.05
C ALA A 110 14.72 10.94 -4.46
N VAL A 111 14.18 9.87 -5.03
CA VAL A 111 14.43 9.39 -6.39
C VAL A 111 13.10 9.28 -7.12
N SER A 112 13.04 9.74 -8.37
CA SER A 112 11.83 9.61 -9.20
C SER A 112 12.03 8.57 -10.29
N SER A 113 11.03 7.73 -10.52
CA SER A 113 10.99 6.75 -11.61
C SER A 113 9.78 6.96 -12.51
N GLY A 114 9.94 6.62 -13.80
CA GLY A 114 8.89 6.75 -14.82
C GLY A 114 8.07 5.48 -15.05
N ALA A 115 8.07 4.52 -14.12
CA ALA A 115 7.31 3.27 -14.28
C ALA A 115 5.80 3.53 -14.17
N ILE A 116 5.01 3.11 -15.18
CA ILE A 116 3.55 3.30 -15.21
C ILE A 116 2.82 2.07 -14.67
N ALA A 117 3.09 0.88 -15.19
CA ALA A 117 2.38 -0.34 -14.77
C ALA A 117 3.27 -1.36 -14.04
N SER A 118 4.58 -1.34 -14.29
CA SER A 118 5.50 -2.39 -13.84
C SER A 118 5.81 -2.34 -12.34
N ASP A 119 5.18 -3.23 -11.57
CA ASP A 119 5.54 -3.48 -10.16
C ASP A 119 6.98 -3.99 -10.02
N TYR A 120 7.48 -4.74 -11.02
CA TYR A 120 8.85 -5.25 -11.05
C TYR A 120 9.89 -4.13 -10.97
N GLN A 121 9.72 -3.08 -11.77
CA GLN A 121 10.63 -1.93 -11.81
C GLN A 121 10.53 -1.10 -10.53
N ARG A 122 9.30 -0.79 -10.11
CA ARG A 122 9.03 0.01 -8.91
C ARG A 122 9.63 -0.61 -7.65
N LEU A 123 9.38 -1.91 -7.39
CA LEU A 123 9.86 -2.60 -6.20
C LEU A 123 11.41 -2.63 -6.11
N ARG A 124 12.11 -2.64 -7.25
CA ARG A 124 13.58 -2.55 -7.30
C ARG A 124 14.08 -1.17 -6.92
N VAL A 125 13.44 -0.12 -7.44
CA VAL A 125 13.75 1.28 -7.07
C VAL A 125 13.46 1.52 -5.59
N GLU A 126 12.34 1.01 -5.07
CA GLU A 126 11.97 1.09 -3.65
C GLU A 126 13.02 0.40 -2.76
N SER A 127 13.47 -0.80 -3.13
CA SER A 127 14.53 -1.52 -2.41
C SER A 127 15.82 -0.70 -2.30
N ILE A 128 16.24 -0.06 -3.40
CA ILE A 128 17.43 0.80 -3.41
C ILE A 128 17.22 2.05 -2.55
N CYS A 129 16.06 2.69 -2.69
CA CYS A 129 15.72 3.88 -1.93
C CYS A 129 15.72 3.60 -0.42
N ALA A 130 15.12 2.49 0.01
CA ALA A 130 15.13 2.06 1.41
C ALA A 130 16.57 1.86 1.93
N ARG A 131 17.44 1.18 1.17
CA ARG A 131 18.85 0.94 1.54
C ARG A 131 19.68 2.23 1.61
N LEU A 132 19.33 3.24 0.82
CA LEU A 132 20.02 4.52 0.78
C LEU A 132 19.38 5.57 1.70
N GLY A 133 18.25 5.28 2.34
CA GLY A 133 17.47 6.27 3.09
C GLY A 133 16.99 7.42 2.19
N LEU A 134 16.37 7.06 1.06
CA LEU A 134 15.74 7.95 0.08
C LEU A 134 14.26 7.57 -0.04
N VAL A 135 13.43 8.53 -0.48
CA VAL A 135 12.01 8.31 -0.80
C VAL A 135 11.86 7.98 -2.28
N SER A 136 11.09 6.95 -2.61
CA SER A 136 10.74 6.61 -4.00
C SER A 136 9.50 7.40 -4.44
N LEU A 137 9.59 8.12 -5.56
CA LEU A 137 8.50 8.87 -6.19
C LEU A 137 8.12 8.19 -7.52
N ALA A 138 6.92 7.62 -7.58
CA ALA A 138 6.39 6.88 -8.73
C ALA A 138 5.03 7.48 -9.15
N TYR A 139 5.04 8.75 -9.58
CA TYR A 139 3.82 9.52 -9.87
C TYR A 139 2.99 8.99 -11.04
N LEU A 140 3.59 8.22 -11.95
CA LEU A 140 2.88 7.65 -13.10
C LEU A 140 2.30 6.27 -12.79
N TRP A 141 2.64 5.68 -11.64
CA TRP A 141 2.28 4.31 -11.34
C TRP A 141 0.77 4.15 -11.15
N LYS A 142 0.17 3.15 -11.79
CA LYS A 142 -1.28 2.82 -11.81
C LYS A 142 -2.20 3.87 -12.45
N GLU A 143 -1.65 4.90 -13.07
CA GLU A 143 -2.43 5.90 -13.80
C GLU A 143 -2.99 5.34 -15.13
N ASP A 144 -4.07 5.95 -15.62
CA ASP A 144 -4.64 5.57 -16.92
C ASP A 144 -3.69 5.96 -18.06
N GLN A 145 -3.28 4.97 -18.84
CA GLN A 145 -2.26 5.14 -19.88
C GLN A 145 -2.74 5.99 -21.06
N ALA A 146 -4.02 5.95 -21.41
CA ALA A 146 -4.53 6.76 -22.51
C ALA A 146 -4.55 8.23 -22.12
N PHE A 147 -5.01 8.52 -20.90
CA PHE A 147 -4.95 9.84 -20.31
C PHE A 147 -3.51 10.34 -20.15
N LEU A 148 -2.59 9.49 -19.66
CA LEU A 148 -1.18 9.83 -19.52
C LEU A 148 -0.55 10.22 -20.87
N LEU A 149 -0.76 9.42 -21.92
CA LEU A 149 -0.24 9.72 -23.26
C LEU A 149 -0.73 11.09 -23.75
N ASP A 150 -2.04 11.34 -23.61
CA ASP A 150 -2.64 12.63 -23.99
C ASP A 150 -2.09 13.79 -23.14
N GLU A 151 -1.91 13.58 -21.83
CA GLU A 151 -1.34 14.58 -20.94
C GLU A 151 0.13 14.91 -21.28
N MET A 152 0.95 13.90 -21.59
CA MET A 152 2.34 14.08 -22.03
C MET A 152 2.42 14.97 -23.26
N ILE A 153 1.63 14.66 -24.29
CA ILE A 153 1.59 15.42 -25.55
C ILE A 153 1.12 16.86 -25.29
N ARG A 154 0.00 17.02 -24.58
CA ARG A 154 -0.60 18.32 -24.30
C ARG A 154 0.31 19.23 -23.47
N ARG A 155 1.13 18.63 -22.59
CA ARG A 155 2.10 19.36 -21.77
C ARG A 155 3.43 19.62 -22.49
N GLY A 156 3.51 19.31 -23.78
CA GLY A 156 4.62 19.72 -24.64
C GLY A 156 5.82 18.78 -24.62
N ILE A 157 5.63 17.49 -24.30
CA ILE A 157 6.66 16.48 -24.53
C ILE A 157 6.72 16.19 -26.03
N VAL A 158 7.85 16.55 -26.65
CA VAL A 158 8.17 16.24 -28.04
C VAL A 158 9.06 15.01 -28.03
N ALA A 159 8.49 13.84 -28.31
CA ALA A 159 9.21 12.57 -28.31
C ALA A 159 8.99 11.82 -29.61
N VAL A 160 10.03 11.10 -30.07
CA VAL A 160 9.99 10.26 -31.27
C VAL A 160 10.10 8.78 -30.90
N ILE A 161 9.47 7.90 -31.69
CA ILE A 161 9.62 6.46 -31.51
C ILE A 161 11.01 6.02 -31.99
N ILE A 162 11.78 5.37 -31.13
CA ILE A 162 13.13 4.87 -31.41
C ILE A 162 13.24 3.35 -31.38
N LYS A 163 12.22 2.65 -30.89
CA LYS A 163 12.10 1.19 -30.96
C LYS A 163 10.66 0.80 -31.20
N VAL A 164 10.45 -0.26 -31.97
CA VAL A 164 9.17 -0.97 -32.10
C VAL A 164 9.41 -2.46 -31.94
N ALA A 165 8.50 -3.15 -31.25
CA ALA A 165 8.57 -4.59 -30.99
C ALA A 165 7.17 -5.22 -30.78
N ALA A 166 6.14 -4.68 -31.45
CA ALA A 166 4.76 -5.12 -31.27
C ALA A 166 4.01 -5.23 -32.61
N MET A 167 3.02 -6.12 -32.63
CA MET A 167 2.16 -6.33 -33.79
C MET A 167 1.37 -5.06 -34.11
N GLY A 168 1.45 -4.59 -35.36
CA GLY A 168 0.85 -3.31 -35.76
C GLY A 168 1.82 -2.13 -35.70
N LEU A 169 3.02 -2.29 -35.10
CA LEU A 169 4.12 -1.35 -35.20
C LEU A 169 5.23 -1.92 -36.08
N ASN A 170 5.86 -1.07 -36.91
CA ASN A 170 6.90 -1.48 -37.84
C ASN A 170 7.84 -0.30 -38.17
N GLN A 171 8.82 -0.56 -39.04
CA GLN A 171 9.91 0.36 -39.34
C GLN A 171 9.46 1.77 -39.78
N LYS A 172 8.30 1.93 -40.43
CA LYS A 172 7.81 3.26 -40.87
C LYS A 172 7.46 4.19 -39.69
N HIS A 173 7.21 3.64 -38.50
CA HIS A 173 6.92 4.44 -37.30
C HIS A 173 8.20 4.94 -36.60
N LEU A 174 9.36 4.33 -36.87
CA LEU A 174 10.63 4.76 -36.29
C LEU A 174 10.96 6.18 -36.76
N GLY A 175 11.24 7.06 -35.80
CA GLY A 175 11.56 8.47 -36.00
C GLY A 175 10.35 9.39 -36.12
N GLN A 176 9.12 8.85 -36.11
CA GLN A 176 7.90 9.67 -36.08
C GLN A 176 7.65 10.21 -34.68
N GLU A 177 7.09 11.43 -34.60
CA GLU A 177 6.70 12.06 -33.35
C GLU A 177 5.45 11.40 -32.76
N LEU A 178 5.40 11.37 -31.43
CA LEU A 178 4.33 10.73 -30.68
C LEU A 178 2.97 11.41 -30.90
N VAL A 179 2.97 12.73 -31.13
CA VAL A 179 1.75 13.49 -31.42
C VAL A 179 1.08 13.02 -32.71
N ASP A 180 1.86 12.70 -33.74
CA ASP A 180 1.35 12.22 -35.02
C ASP A 180 0.83 10.78 -34.92
N LEU A 181 1.38 10.01 -33.99
CA LEU A 181 1.04 8.60 -33.80
C LEU A 181 -0.05 8.36 -32.75
N GLN A 182 -0.49 9.36 -32.00
CA GLN A 182 -1.44 9.19 -30.89
C GLN A 182 -2.72 8.45 -31.33
N SER A 183 -3.37 8.92 -32.39
CA SER A 183 -4.59 8.29 -32.91
C SER A 183 -4.35 6.87 -33.43
N TYR A 184 -3.18 6.63 -34.02
CA TYR A 184 -2.79 5.30 -34.50
C TYR A 184 -2.60 4.32 -33.34
N LEU A 185 -1.89 4.74 -32.28
CA LEU A 185 -1.68 3.91 -31.08
C LEU A 185 -2.99 3.56 -30.39
N LEU A 186 -3.94 4.50 -30.29
CA LEU A 186 -5.29 4.23 -29.77
C LEU A 186 -6.03 3.19 -30.63
N GLN A 187 -5.92 3.27 -31.96
CA GLN A 187 -6.50 2.28 -32.85
C GLN A 187 -5.84 0.90 -32.66
N MET A 188 -4.52 0.85 -32.52
CA MET A 188 -3.78 -0.40 -32.32
C MET A 188 -4.10 -1.06 -30.98
N LYS A 189 -4.38 -0.28 -29.92
CA LYS A 189 -4.91 -0.78 -28.66
C LYS A 189 -6.22 -1.56 -28.87
N GLU A 190 -7.15 -1.00 -29.62
CA GLU A 190 -8.45 -1.65 -29.88
C GLU A 190 -8.32 -2.90 -30.77
N LEU A 191 -7.45 -2.86 -31.78
CA LEU A 191 -7.30 -3.97 -32.73
C LEU A 191 -6.45 -5.12 -32.19
N TYR A 192 -5.38 -4.81 -31.47
CA TYR A 192 -4.30 -5.75 -31.14
C TYR A 192 -3.94 -5.79 -29.65
N GLY A 193 -4.57 -4.95 -28.83
CA GLY A 193 -4.28 -4.90 -27.39
C GLY A 193 -2.95 -4.22 -27.05
N ILE A 194 -2.37 -3.45 -27.98
CA ILE A 194 -1.17 -2.65 -27.75
C ILE A 194 -1.40 -1.70 -26.58
N ASN A 195 -0.40 -1.62 -25.70
CA ASN A 195 -0.27 -0.58 -24.71
C ASN A 195 0.02 0.78 -25.34
N VAL A 196 -0.90 1.74 -25.16
CA VAL A 196 -0.75 3.09 -25.73
C VAL A 196 0.47 3.84 -25.21
N CYS A 197 0.97 3.53 -24.02
CA CYS A 197 2.22 4.08 -23.48
C CYS A 197 3.44 3.21 -23.79
N GLY A 198 3.31 2.10 -24.52
CA GLY A 198 4.42 1.21 -24.85
C GLY A 198 4.93 0.39 -23.67
N GLU A 199 4.14 0.24 -22.60
CA GLU A 199 4.50 -0.62 -21.47
C GLU A 199 4.74 -2.06 -21.94
N GLY A 200 5.70 -2.74 -21.33
CA GLY A 200 6.13 -4.08 -21.77
C GLY A 200 7.12 -4.07 -22.94
N GLY A 201 7.55 -2.89 -23.40
CA GLY A 201 8.60 -2.75 -24.41
C GLY A 201 8.08 -2.79 -25.86
N GLU A 202 6.77 -2.63 -26.06
CA GLU A 202 6.13 -2.62 -27.38
C GLU A 202 6.67 -1.54 -28.30
N TYR A 203 7.01 -0.38 -27.72
CA TYR A 203 7.80 0.66 -28.35
C TYR A 203 8.56 1.46 -27.30
N GLU A 204 9.68 2.07 -27.69
CA GLU A 204 10.42 3.01 -26.85
C GLU A 204 10.52 4.36 -27.53
N THR A 205 10.70 5.41 -26.72
CA THR A 205 10.73 6.79 -27.21
C THR A 205 12.00 7.51 -26.78
N LEU A 206 12.33 8.57 -27.50
CA LEU A 206 13.35 9.53 -27.11
C LEU A 206 12.75 10.92 -27.12
N THR A 207 12.86 11.64 -25.99
CA THR A 207 12.36 13.01 -25.87
C THR A 207 13.39 13.97 -26.43
N LEU A 208 12.99 14.72 -27.47
CA LEU A 208 13.82 15.69 -28.15
C LEU A 208 13.67 17.10 -27.55
N ASP A 209 12.47 17.43 -27.07
CA ASP A 209 12.19 18.69 -26.38
C ASP A 209 11.08 18.51 -25.35
N CYS A 210 11.12 19.29 -24.28
CA CYS A 210 10.03 19.41 -23.32
C CYS A 210 10.17 20.71 -22.51
N PRO A 211 9.17 21.11 -21.71
CA PRO A 211 9.27 22.33 -20.89
C PRO A 211 10.45 22.37 -19.91
N LEU A 212 11.02 21.21 -19.58
CA LEU A 212 12.20 21.12 -18.70
C LEU A 212 13.51 21.46 -19.43
N PHE A 213 13.53 21.39 -20.77
CA PHE A 213 14.71 21.64 -21.60
C PHE A 213 14.87 23.15 -21.85
N LYS A 214 15.26 23.88 -20.81
CA LYS A 214 15.31 25.34 -20.79
C LYS A 214 16.41 25.93 -21.69
N ASN A 215 17.53 25.23 -21.86
CA ASN A 215 18.72 25.79 -22.50
C ASN A 215 18.81 25.46 -23.98
N ALA A 216 18.38 24.27 -24.38
CA ALA A 216 18.48 23.76 -25.75
C ALA A 216 17.47 22.66 -25.98
N ARG A 217 17.18 22.38 -27.26
CA ARG A 217 16.48 21.15 -27.68
C ARG A 217 17.43 20.24 -28.44
N ILE A 218 17.11 18.95 -28.49
CA ILE A 218 17.92 17.94 -29.16
C ILE A 218 17.42 17.78 -30.60
N VAL A 219 18.34 17.72 -31.55
CA VAL A 219 18.06 17.45 -32.96
C VAL A 219 18.89 16.26 -33.42
N ILE A 220 18.22 15.21 -33.90
CA ILE A 220 18.90 14.04 -34.49
C ILE A 220 19.23 14.36 -35.95
N ASP A 221 20.51 14.50 -36.26
CA ASP A 221 20.99 14.83 -37.61
C ASP A 221 21.03 13.61 -38.52
N LYS A 222 21.43 12.48 -37.95
CA LYS A 222 21.60 11.24 -38.70
C LYS A 222 21.42 10.04 -37.79
N PHE A 223 20.74 9.03 -38.29
CA PHE A 223 20.60 7.74 -37.63
C PHE A 223 20.55 6.61 -38.66
N GLN A 224 20.74 5.39 -38.19
CA GLN A 224 20.48 4.17 -38.96
C GLN A 224 19.36 3.37 -38.29
N VAL A 225 18.59 2.64 -39.08
CA VAL A 225 17.62 1.68 -38.55
C VAL A 225 18.26 0.30 -38.55
N VAL A 226 18.29 -0.34 -37.37
CA VAL A 226 18.75 -1.71 -37.20
C VAL A 226 17.53 -2.60 -36.97
N LEU A 227 17.38 -3.66 -37.75
CA LEU A 227 16.32 -4.65 -37.59
C LEU A 227 16.89 -5.87 -36.86
N HIS A 228 16.46 -6.08 -35.62
CA HIS A 228 16.85 -7.24 -34.81
C HIS A 228 16.04 -8.49 -35.18
N SER A 229 14.76 -8.31 -35.51
CA SER A 229 13.90 -9.38 -36.00
C SER A 229 13.01 -8.84 -37.14
N PRO A 230 13.16 -9.34 -38.37
CA PRO A 230 12.32 -8.94 -39.50
C PRO A 230 10.99 -9.72 -39.55
N ASP A 231 10.47 -10.14 -38.39
CA ASP A 231 9.20 -10.87 -38.30
C ASP A 231 8.08 -10.11 -39.03
N SER A 232 7.31 -10.81 -39.88
CA SER A 232 6.25 -10.21 -40.68
C SER A 232 5.05 -9.72 -39.86
N ILE A 233 4.91 -10.19 -38.62
CA ILE A 233 3.78 -9.93 -37.73
C ILE A 233 4.19 -8.93 -36.64
N ALA A 234 5.34 -9.14 -35.98
CA ALA A 234 5.84 -8.29 -34.90
C ALA A 234 7.34 -7.97 -35.09
N PRO A 235 7.71 -7.10 -36.04
CA PRO A 235 9.10 -6.79 -36.30
C PRO A 235 9.73 -6.03 -35.12
N VAL A 236 10.99 -6.33 -34.84
CA VAL A 236 11.81 -5.59 -33.88
C VAL A 236 12.77 -4.70 -34.65
N GLY A 237 12.57 -3.39 -34.54
CA GLY A 237 13.39 -2.38 -35.20
C GLY A 237 13.76 -1.26 -34.24
N ILE A 238 15.01 -0.81 -34.31
CA ILE A 238 15.56 0.23 -33.46
C ILE A 238 16.26 1.32 -34.26
N ILE A 239 16.30 2.53 -33.71
CA ILE A 239 17.11 3.65 -34.20
C ILE A 239 18.43 3.65 -33.45
N HIS A 240 19.53 3.55 -34.20
CA HIS A 240 20.88 3.82 -33.71
C HIS A 240 21.32 5.22 -34.17
N PRO A 241 21.45 6.20 -33.25
CA PRO A 241 21.90 7.54 -33.60
C PRO A 241 23.35 7.56 -34.08
N LEU A 242 23.61 8.26 -35.19
CA LEU A 242 24.96 8.46 -35.75
C LEU A 242 25.48 9.87 -35.51
N ALA A 243 24.60 10.86 -35.48
CA ALA A 243 24.92 12.26 -35.19
C ALA A 243 23.69 12.98 -34.63
N PHE A 244 23.92 13.87 -33.67
CA PHE A 244 22.94 14.78 -33.13
C PHE A 244 23.63 16.07 -32.70
N HIS A 245 22.86 17.14 -32.59
CA HIS A 245 23.32 18.40 -32.01
C HIS A 245 22.26 18.99 -31.07
N LEU A 246 22.68 19.98 -30.30
CA LEU A 246 21.81 20.77 -29.44
C LEU A 246 21.54 22.12 -30.10
N GLU A 247 20.27 22.46 -30.27
CA GLU A 247 19.86 23.78 -30.73
C GLU A 247 19.51 24.66 -29.53
N HIS A 248 20.37 25.63 -29.24
CA HIS A 248 20.24 26.51 -28.09
C HIS A 248 19.11 27.53 -28.25
N ARG A 249 18.38 27.77 -27.15
CA ARG A 249 17.33 28.81 -27.09
C ARG A 249 18.00 30.19 -26.97
N LYS A 250 17.53 31.16 -27.76
CA LYS A 250 18.16 32.49 -27.94
C LYS A 250 18.16 33.40 -26.71
N ASP A 251 17.42 33.06 -25.65
CA ASP A 251 17.23 33.90 -24.46
C ASP A 251 18.04 33.47 -23.23
N SER A 252 19.06 32.61 -23.37
CA SER A 252 19.91 32.14 -22.26
C SER A 252 20.94 33.17 -21.75
N SER A 253 20.68 34.47 -21.90
CA SER A 253 21.46 35.53 -21.26
C SER A 253 20.97 35.79 -19.84
N CYS A 254 21.87 35.62 -18.88
CA CYS A 254 21.68 35.70 -17.43
C CYS A 254 20.96 36.98 -16.93
N THR A 255 19.86 36.76 -16.20
CA THR A 255 19.25 37.61 -15.15
C THR A 255 18.62 36.61 -14.17
N ASP A 256 18.91 36.51 -12.87
CA ASP A 256 19.22 37.51 -11.85
C ASP A 256 20.05 36.94 -10.68
N LYS A 257 20.58 37.88 -9.89
CA LYS A 257 21.48 37.75 -8.75
C LYS A 257 20.85 37.18 -7.47
N GLU A 258 21.76 36.66 -6.64
CA GLU A 258 21.77 36.66 -5.17
C GLU A 258 20.76 35.77 -4.41
N ASN A 259 21.15 34.51 -4.22
CA ASN A 259 21.38 33.99 -2.87
C ASN A 259 22.30 32.76 -2.91
N ASN A 260 23.43 32.85 -2.20
CA ASN A 260 24.43 31.80 -2.05
C ASN A 260 23.82 30.53 -1.41
N ASP A 261 23.97 29.37 -2.04
CA ASP A 261 25.03 28.38 -1.69
C ASP A 261 24.82 27.08 -2.51
N PHE A 262 25.48 26.95 -3.67
CA PHE A 262 26.00 25.73 -4.33
C PHE A 262 26.38 26.05 -5.80
N THR A 263 27.67 26.34 -6.02
CA THR A 263 28.45 26.35 -7.28
C THR A 263 27.72 26.51 -8.63
N SER A 264 27.80 27.73 -9.18
CA SER A 264 27.49 28.10 -10.57
C SER A 264 28.37 27.44 -11.66
N GLU A 265 29.34 26.58 -11.29
CA GLU A 265 30.32 25.99 -12.21
C GLU A 265 30.00 24.53 -12.66
N LYS A 266 28.86 23.95 -12.26
CA LYS A 266 28.53 22.53 -12.52
C LYS A 266 27.27 22.27 -13.36
N ALA A 267 26.57 23.32 -13.80
CA ALA A 267 25.37 23.18 -14.63
C ALA A 267 25.71 22.49 -15.97
N GLY A 268 24.96 21.44 -16.33
CA GLY A 268 25.15 20.69 -17.58
C GLY A 268 26.36 19.73 -17.64
N SER A 269 27.03 19.48 -16.51
CA SER A 269 28.17 18.57 -16.45
C SER A 269 27.77 17.08 -16.41
N VAL A 270 28.61 16.21 -16.97
CA VAL A 270 28.38 14.76 -17.03
C VAL A 270 29.42 14.02 -16.19
N PHE A 271 28.96 13.21 -15.23
CA PHE A 271 29.79 12.45 -14.30
C PHE A 271 29.71 10.95 -14.61
N HIS A 272 30.86 10.30 -14.83
CA HIS A 272 30.92 8.86 -15.05
C HIS A 272 31.29 8.12 -13.76
N VAL A 273 30.39 7.27 -13.26
CA VAL A 273 30.57 6.51 -12.01
C VAL A 273 31.23 5.16 -12.31
N LYS A 274 32.52 5.04 -11.97
CA LYS A 274 33.36 3.84 -12.25
C LYS A 274 33.54 2.88 -11.07
N LYS A 275 32.96 3.18 -9.91
CA LYS A 275 33.19 2.43 -8.66
C LYS A 275 32.74 0.97 -8.79
N GLU A 276 33.53 0.02 -8.32
CA GLU A 276 33.14 -1.39 -8.29
C GLU A 276 32.22 -1.68 -7.10
N PHE A 277 31.39 -2.73 -7.23
CA PHE A 277 30.55 -3.20 -6.14
C PHE A 277 31.42 -3.77 -5.01
N LEU A 278 31.48 -3.10 -3.86
CA LEU A 278 32.17 -3.63 -2.67
C LEU A 278 31.18 -4.42 -1.78
N PRO A 279 31.42 -5.72 -1.53
CA PRO A 279 30.56 -6.56 -0.67
C PRO A 279 30.46 -6.10 0.79
N ASN A 280 31.36 -5.23 1.27
CA ASN A 280 31.46 -4.81 2.67
C ASN A 280 30.19 -4.13 3.23
N TYR A 281 29.24 -3.75 2.37
CA TYR A 281 27.92 -3.26 2.82
C TYR A 281 27.03 -4.37 3.39
N LEU A 282 27.23 -5.63 3.01
CA LEU A 282 26.54 -6.77 3.63
C LEU A 282 26.87 -6.88 5.12
N GLU A 283 28.02 -6.39 5.57
CA GLU A 283 28.41 -6.42 6.99
C GLU A 283 27.81 -5.27 7.79
N LYS A 284 27.68 -4.06 7.22
CA LYS A 284 27.01 -2.92 7.88
C LYS A 284 25.49 -3.09 8.01
N CYS A 285 24.85 -3.82 7.10
CA CYS A 285 23.43 -4.18 7.26
C CYS A 285 23.20 -5.35 8.25
N LYS A 286 24.24 -6.10 8.62
CA LYS A 286 24.15 -7.15 9.65
C LYS A 286 24.26 -6.61 11.08
N SER A 287 24.78 -5.39 11.28
CA SER A 287 25.05 -4.87 12.63
C SER A 287 23.82 -4.37 13.40
N MET A 288 22.61 -4.48 12.84
CA MET A 288 21.35 -4.30 13.59
C MET A 288 20.71 -5.63 14.02
N ASP A 289 21.18 -6.77 13.51
CA ASP A 289 20.65 -8.10 13.83
C ASP A 289 21.28 -8.71 15.11
N ALA A 290 22.11 -7.97 15.84
CA ALA A 290 22.85 -8.44 17.01
C ALA A 290 22.52 -7.63 18.28
N VAL A 291 21.24 -7.47 18.61
CA VAL A 291 20.80 -6.93 19.90
C VAL A 291 19.64 -7.76 20.47
N PHE A 292 19.72 -9.09 20.43
CA PHE A 292 18.74 -9.93 21.11
C PHE A 292 19.42 -11.12 21.76
N ASP A 293 20.11 -10.84 22.87
CA ASP A 293 20.65 -11.88 23.75
C ASP A 293 20.61 -11.50 25.24
N ARG A 294 19.77 -10.50 25.62
CA ARG A 294 19.66 -10.04 27.02
C ARG A 294 18.26 -9.54 27.42
N PHE A 295 17.22 -10.33 27.17
CA PHE A 295 15.92 -10.12 27.83
C PHE A 295 15.48 -11.39 28.55
N ASP A 296 16.27 -11.81 29.53
CA ASP A 296 15.88 -12.79 30.55
C ASP A 296 14.91 -12.13 31.53
N THR A 297 13.63 -12.01 31.16
CA THR A 297 12.42 -12.05 32.04
C THR A 297 11.17 -11.65 31.26
N ILE A 298 10.48 -12.62 30.66
CA ILE A 298 9.17 -12.45 29.97
C ILE A 298 7.99 -12.53 30.97
N GLU A 299 8.26 -12.63 32.28
CA GLU A 299 7.29 -13.06 33.30
C GLU A 299 6.06 -12.15 33.50
N GLN A 300 6.02 -10.96 32.89
CA GLN A 300 4.92 -10.01 33.06
C GLN A 300 3.92 -9.96 31.90
N VAL A 301 4.19 -10.57 30.73
CA VAL A 301 3.30 -10.43 29.57
C VAL A 301 2.02 -11.27 29.73
N LYS A 302 0.86 -10.69 29.42
CA LYS A 302 -0.42 -11.39 29.32
C LYS A 302 -0.77 -11.63 27.87
N MET A 303 -1.30 -12.82 27.60
CA MET A 303 -1.67 -13.25 26.26
C MET A 303 -3.04 -13.93 26.28
N SER A 304 -3.82 -13.68 25.23
CA SER A 304 -5.09 -14.35 24.94
C SER A 304 -5.04 -14.89 23.52
N ILE A 305 -5.36 -16.17 23.35
CA ILE A 305 -5.40 -16.82 22.04
C ILE A 305 -6.84 -17.23 21.77
N SER A 306 -7.39 -16.79 20.63
CA SER A 306 -8.72 -17.16 20.19
C SER A 306 -8.62 -18.00 18.91
N THR A 307 -9.24 -19.19 18.90
CA THR A 307 -9.16 -20.12 17.78
C THR A 307 -10.35 -19.96 16.84
N CYS A 308 -10.09 -19.85 15.53
CA CYS A 308 -11.12 -19.89 14.50
C CYS A 308 -11.08 -21.27 13.81
N LYS A 309 -12.24 -21.85 13.48
CA LYS A 309 -12.37 -23.18 12.84
C LYS A 309 -11.75 -23.27 11.42
N ARG A 310 -11.12 -22.22 10.90
CA ARG A 310 -10.65 -22.10 9.50
C ARG A 310 -9.16 -21.75 9.42
N ASP A 311 -8.30 -22.54 10.04
CA ASP A 311 -6.85 -22.41 9.83
C ASP A 311 -6.34 -20.99 10.16
N THR A 312 -7.04 -20.31 11.07
CA THR A 312 -6.78 -18.93 11.49
C THR A 312 -7.05 -18.80 12.98
N PHE A 313 -6.35 -17.91 13.65
CA PHE A 313 -6.52 -17.63 15.06
C PHE A 313 -5.99 -16.22 15.36
N SER A 314 -6.39 -15.63 16.48
CA SER A 314 -5.82 -14.36 16.93
C SER A 314 -5.03 -14.50 18.22
N ILE A 315 -3.98 -13.70 18.35
CA ILE A 315 -3.19 -13.56 19.57
C ILE A 315 -3.27 -12.10 20.01
N GLY A 316 -3.92 -11.84 21.15
CA GLY A 316 -3.92 -10.54 21.83
C GLY A 316 -2.88 -10.56 22.96
N CYS A 317 -2.03 -9.56 23.03
CA CYS A 317 -0.88 -9.55 23.93
C CYS A 317 -0.61 -8.14 24.50
N TRP A 318 -0.36 -8.04 25.82
CA TRP A 318 -0.15 -6.78 26.53
C TRP A 318 0.66 -6.96 27.82
N VAL A 319 1.17 -5.85 28.39
CA VAL A 319 1.86 -5.85 29.69
C VAL A 319 0.95 -5.23 30.75
N PRO A 320 0.42 -6.00 31.72
CA PRO A 320 -0.44 -5.49 32.77
C PRO A 320 0.33 -4.59 33.75
N ASN A 321 -0.31 -3.50 34.19
CA ASN A 321 0.19 -2.61 35.24
C ASN A 321 1.61 -2.05 35.03
N SER A 322 2.07 -1.94 33.77
CA SER A 322 3.32 -1.26 33.44
C SER A 322 3.23 0.20 33.90
N THR A 323 4.27 0.70 34.59
CA THR A 323 4.27 2.10 35.03
C THR A 323 4.53 3.02 33.83
N PRO A 324 3.97 4.25 33.80
CA PRO A 324 4.19 5.20 32.71
C PRO A 324 5.69 5.48 32.42
N PHE A 325 6.55 5.26 33.41
CA PHE A 325 8.00 5.47 33.31
C PHE A 325 8.76 4.34 32.61
N GLU A 326 8.20 3.13 32.49
CA GLU A 326 8.86 2.01 31.80
C GLU A 326 8.80 2.14 30.26
N GLY A 327 7.90 2.99 29.76
CA GLY A 327 7.88 3.51 28.39
C GLY A 327 7.32 2.55 27.34
N LEU A 328 6.73 3.12 26.28
CA LEU A 328 6.16 2.39 25.14
C LEU A 328 7.13 1.37 24.52
N GLN A 329 8.41 1.75 24.39
CA GLN A 329 9.43 0.91 23.77
C GLN A 329 9.58 -0.44 24.46
N LYS A 330 9.68 -0.46 25.80
CA LYS A 330 9.87 -1.69 26.57
C LYS A 330 8.63 -2.59 26.44
N ASP A 331 7.45 -2.02 26.69
CA ASP A 331 6.18 -2.77 26.61
C ASP A 331 5.98 -3.37 25.22
N LEU A 332 6.18 -2.58 24.16
CA LEU A 332 6.00 -3.04 22.78
C LEU A 332 7.04 -4.11 22.40
N MET A 333 8.30 -3.97 22.81
CA MET A 333 9.32 -5.01 22.62
C MET A 333 8.93 -6.31 23.31
N SER A 334 8.50 -6.26 24.57
CA SER A 334 8.07 -7.45 25.33
C SER A 334 6.85 -8.12 24.69
N VAL A 335 5.87 -7.35 24.25
CA VAL A 335 4.65 -7.83 23.61
C VAL A 335 4.94 -8.51 22.28
N LEU A 336 5.72 -7.87 21.39
CA LEU A 336 6.06 -8.44 20.09
C LEU A 336 6.96 -9.68 20.23
N HIS A 337 7.90 -9.68 21.17
CA HIS A 337 8.73 -10.85 21.44
C HIS A 337 7.91 -12.04 21.96
N ALA A 338 6.94 -11.79 22.85
CA ALA A 338 6.04 -12.83 23.33
C ALA A 338 5.19 -13.42 22.19
N ILE A 339 4.69 -12.58 21.28
CA ILE A 339 3.97 -13.05 20.08
C ILE A 339 4.89 -13.89 19.19
N GLU A 340 6.12 -13.44 18.93
CA GLU A 340 7.11 -14.18 18.12
C GLU A 340 7.40 -15.57 18.72
N LEU A 341 7.59 -15.66 20.04
CA LEU A 341 7.79 -16.94 20.73
C LEU A 341 6.57 -17.85 20.65
N GLN A 342 5.36 -17.29 20.73
CA GLN A 342 4.14 -18.08 20.59
C GLN A 342 3.96 -18.59 19.15
N LEU A 343 4.26 -17.77 18.14
CA LEU A 343 4.27 -18.21 16.75
C LEU A 343 5.26 -19.36 16.55
N LEU A 344 6.50 -19.22 17.04
CA LEU A 344 7.52 -20.26 16.94
C LEU A 344 7.11 -21.56 17.63
N LYS A 345 6.41 -21.48 18.77
CA LYS A 345 5.88 -22.65 19.49
C LYS A 345 4.86 -23.42 18.65
N ASP A 346 4.12 -22.73 17.80
CA ASP A 346 3.10 -23.30 16.92
C ASP A 346 3.66 -23.66 15.52
N ASP A 347 4.99 -23.63 15.33
CA ASP A 347 5.69 -23.84 14.06
C ASP A 347 5.33 -22.79 12.98
N LEU A 348 5.09 -21.55 13.43
CA LEU A 348 4.73 -20.40 12.60
C LEU A 348 5.73 -19.25 12.80
N ASP A 349 5.61 -18.25 11.94
CA ASP A 349 6.45 -17.04 11.95
C ASP A 349 5.65 -15.81 11.52
N TRP A 350 6.29 -14.65 11.43
CA TRP A 350 5.66 -13.40 11.00
C TRP A 350 5.11 -13.45 9.55
N ALA A 351 5.58 -14.37 8.71
CA ALA A 351 5.06 -14.55 7.36
C ALA A 351 3.61 -15.06 7.37
N HIS A 352 3.17 -15.69 8.46
CA HIS A 352 1.81 -16.20 8.66
C HIS A 352 0.81 -15.16 9.21
N VAL A 353 1.31 -14.02 9.68
CA VAL A 353 0.45 -12.95 10.20
C VAL A 353 -0.24 -12.24 9.04
N LEU A 354 -1.57 -12.15 9.13
CA LEU A 354 -2.44 -11.53 8.12
C LEU A 354 -2.68 -10.05 8.41
N TYR A 355 -2.96 -9.73 9.68
CA TYR A 355 -3.37 -8.41 10.12
C TYR A 355 -2.85 -8.10 11.52
N ILE A 356 -2.57 -6.82 11.81
CA ILE A 356 -2.17 -6.37 13.15
C ILE A 356 -3.01 -5.16 13.60
N HIS A 357 -3.61 -5.24 14.78
CA HIS A 357 -4.02 -4.06 15.54
C HIS A 357 -2.92 -3.70 16.51
N LEU A 358 -2.38 -2.49 16.38
CA LEU A 358 -1.41 -1.92 17.31
C LEU A 358 -2.08 -0.79 18.08
N TYR A 359 -2.41 -1.03 19.34
CA TYR A 359 -2.92 0.02 20.22
C TYR A 359 -1.80 0.54 21.10
N ILE A 360 -1.63 1.86 21.14
CA ILE A 360 -0.63 2.52 21.98
C ILE A 360 -1.30 3.57 22.85
N SER A 361 -0.69 3.86 24.01
CA SER A 361 -1.23 4.82 24.97
C SER A 361 -1.12 6.29 24.53
N ASP A 362 -0.20 6.61 23.63
CA ASP A 362 0.02 7.97 23.10
C ASP A 362 0.51 7.93 21.65
N ILE A 363 -0.28 8.43 20.72
CA ILE A 363 0.04 8.43 19.29
C ILE A 363 1.21 9.35 18.93
N LYS A 364 1.61 10.28 19.81
CA LYS A 364 2.81 11.12 19.57
C LYS A 364 4.07 10.27 19.51
N GLN A 365 4.05 9.07 20.10
CA GLN A 365 5.14 8.10 20.05
C GLN A 365 5.05 7.15 18.84
N PHE A 366 4.26 7.48 17.81
CA PHE A 366 4.10 6.68 16.59
C PHE A 366 5.44 6.36 15.89
N GLY A 367 6.38 7.31 15.85
CA GLY A 367 7.72 7.09 15.29
C GLY A 367 8.48 6.00 16.05
N LEU A 368 8.54 6.10 17.38
CA LEU A 368 9.15 5.10 18.26
C LEU A 368 8.48 3.74 18.12
N ALA A 369 7.15 3.69 18.02
CA ALA A 369 6.41 2.45 17.81
C ALA A 369 6.81 1.77 16.50
N ASN A 370 6.98 2.53 15.41
CA ASN A 370 7.42 2.01 14.11
C ASN A 370 8.87 1.51 14.15
N ASP A 371 9.76 2.22 14.85
CA ASP A 371 11.16 1.81 15.04
C ASP A 371 11.28 0.47 15.77
N VAL A 372 10.47 0.27 16.82
CA VAL A 372 10.40 -1.03 17.51
C VAL A 372 9.77 -2.08 16.60
N TYR A 373 8.65 -1.76 15.96
CA TYR A 373 7.90 -2.69 15.12
C TYR A 373 8.77 -3.29 13.99
N VAL A 374 9.55 -2.46 13.29
CA VAL A 374 10.37 -2.93 12.14
C VAL A 374 11.48 -3.91 12.55
N SER A 375 11.90 -3.90 13.82
CA SER A 375 12.86 -4.88 14.36
C SER A 375 12.29 -6.30 14.47
N PHE A 376 10.98 -6.43 14.62
CA PHE A 376 10.27 -7.71 14.67
C PHE A 376 9.65 -8.08 13.32
N ILE A 377 9.06 -7.10 12.63
CA ILE A 377 8.28 -7.33 11.43
C ILE A 377 8.92 -6.54 10.29
N SER A 378 9.67 -7.25 9.48
CA SER A 378 10.37 -6.73 8.31
C SER A 378 10.12 -7.61 7.09
N GLU A 379 10.42 -7.09 5.90
CA GLU A 379 10.35 -7.87 4.66
C GLU A 379 11.23 -9.13 4.69
N LYS A 380 12.33 -9.10 5.48
CA LYS A 380 13.20 -10.26 5.68
C LYS A 380 12.50 -11.38 6.47
N LYS A 381 11.75 -11.01 7.52
CA LYS A 381 10.99 -11.96 8.36
C LYS A 381 9.62 -12.32 7.77
N CYS A 382 9.13 -11.56 6.79
CA CYS A 382 7.83 -11.76 6.14
C CYS A 382 7.99 -12.07 4.65
N SER A 383 8.33 -13.32 4.32
CA SER A 383 8.60 -13.75 2.93
C SER A 383 7.45 -13.52 1.95
N PHE A 384 6.21 -13.49 2.43
CA PHE A 384 4.99 -13.24 1.63
C PHE A 384 4.44 -11.80 1.79
N GLY A 385 5.28 -10.87 2.26
CA GLY A 385 4.91 -9.48 2.51
C GLY A 385 4.50 -9.22 3.96
N VAL A 386 4.75 -7.99 4.42
CA VAL A 386 4.38 -7.53 5.76
C VAL A 386 2.85 -7.44 5.89
N PRO A 387 2.29 -7.73 7.08
CA PRO A 387 0.84 -7.66 7.29
C PRO A 387 0.32 -6.22 7.20
N SER A 388 -0.96 -6.10 6.88
CA SER A 388 -1.71 -4.87 7.00
C SER A 388 -1.98 -4.54 8.47
N ARG A 389 -2.14 -3.25 8.78
CA ARG A 389 -2.13 -2.77 10.17
C ARG A 389 -3.04 -1.56 10.37
N SER A 390 -3.62 -1.43 11.56
CA SER A 390 -4.10 -0.14 12.08
C SER A 390 -3.32 0.19 13.36
N THR A 391 -3.00 1.47 13.54
CA THR A 391 -2.31 1.95 14.75
C THR A 391 -3.11 3.07 15.37
N ILE A 392 -3.69 2.81 16.54
CA ILE A 392 -4.72 3.65 17.13
C ILE A 392 -4.34 3.99 18.57
N GLU A 393 -4.56 5.24 19.00
CA GLU A 393 -4.45 5.60 20.41
C GLU A 393 -5.64 5.04 21.18
N LEU A 394 -5.39 4.41 22.31
CA LEU A 394 -6.44 4.02 23.25
C LEU A 394 -5.99 4.35 24.68
N PRO A 395 -6.93 4.60 25.62
CA PRO A 395 -6.60 4.84 27.03
C PRO A 395 -6.19 3.54 27.77
N ILE A 396 -5.36 2.71 27.15
CA ILE A 396 -4.96 1.39 27.65
C ILE A 396 -4.09 1.48 28.91
N ALA A 397 -3.32 2.56 29.06
CA ALA A 397 -2.54 2.81 30.26
C ALA A 397 -3.44 3.07 31.48
N GLU A 398 -4.52 3.84 31.30
CA GLU A 398 -5.51 4.12 32.35
C GLU A 398 -6.29 2.86 32.77
N LEU A 399 -6.41 1.89 31.86
CA LEU A 399 -7.04 0.60 32.08
C LEU A 399 -6.09 -0.46 32.67
N GLY A 400 -4.83 -0.10 32.95
CA GLY A 400 -3.83 -1.03 33.47
C GLY A 400 -3.37 -2.08 32.46
N LEU A 401 -3.55 -1.84 31.15
CA LEU A 401 -3.10 -2.72 30.06
C LEU A 401 -1.70 -2.36 29.54
N GLY A 402 -1.00 -1.43 30.22
CA GLY A 402 0.33 -0.95 29.84
C GLY A 402 0.27 0.10 28.73
N ASN A 403 1.41 0.32 28.07
CA ASN A 403 1.57 1.34 27.03
C ASN A 403 1.38 0.79 25.60
N ALA A 404 1.38 -0.53 25.43
CA ALA A 404 1.14 -1.20 24.16
C ALA A 404 0.24 -2.43 24.34
N TYR A 405 -0.74 -2.56 23.46
CA TYR A 405 -1.53 -3.77 23.26
C TYR A 405 -1.47 -4.13 21.77
N VAL A 406 -1.10 -5.37 21.47
CA VAL A 406 -1.01 -5.86 20.09
C VAL A 406 -1.95 -7.04 19.92
N GLU A 407 -2.79 -6.98 18.89
CA GLU A 407 -3.55 -8.14 18.41
C GLU A 407 -3.05 -8.52 17.01
N VAL A 408 -2.69 -9.78 16.82
CA VAL A 408 -2.34 -10.32 15.51
C VAL A 408 -3.37 -11.35 15.07
N LEU A 409 -3.78 -11.27 13.81
CA LEU A 409 -4.53 -12.33 13.13
C LEU A 409 -3.54 -13.20 12.36
N VAL A 410 -3.54 -14.50 12.63
CA VAL A 410 -2.57 -15.46 12.11
C VAL A 410 -3.30 -16.51 11.28
N SER A 411 -2.69 -16.99 10.19
CA SER A 411 -3.11 -18.20 9.49
C SER A 411 -2.11 -19.34 9.69
N THR A 412 -2.58 -20.59 9.65
CA THR A 412 -1.70 -21.77 9.63
C THR A 412 -1.22 -22.14 8.23
N ASP A 413 -1.62 -21.38 7.19
CA ASP A 413 -1.14 -21.55 5.82
C ASP A 413 -0.43 -20.28 5.31
N GLN A 414 0.28 -20.40 4.19
CA GLN A 414 1.07 -19.32 3.58
C GLN A 414 0.46 -18.83 2.26
N CYS A 415 -0.87 -18.84 2.12
CA CYS A 415 -1.51 -18.43 0.85
C CYS A 415 -1.81 -16.92 0.75
N LYS A 416 -1.34 -16.11 1.71
CA LYS A 416 -1.64 -14.68 1.73
C LYS A 416 -1.00 -13.93 0.55
N ARG A 417 -1.70 -12.92 0.05
CA ARG A 417 -1.21 -11.96 -0.95
C ARG A 417 -1.28 -10.57 -0.36
N VAL A 418 -0.26 -9.77 -0.58
CA VAL A 418 -0.12 -8.45 0.05
C VAL A 418 -0.06 -7.36 -1.02
N LEU A 419 -0.80 -6.27 -0.82
CA LEU A 419 -0.63 -5.02 -1.56
C LEU A 419 0.16 -4.04 -0.69
N HIS A 420 1.35 -3.68 -1.14
CA HIS A 420 2.26 -2.78 -0.44
C HIS A 420 2.64 -1.62 -1.35
N VAL A 421 2.25 -0.41 -0.96
CA VAL A 421 2.50 0.87 -1.64
C VAL A 421 3.50 1.64 -0.78
N GLN A 422 4.76 1.64 -1.21
CA GLN A 422 5.85 2.35 -0.53
C GLN A 422 6.24 3.63 -1.25
N SER A 423 6.14 3.67 -2.58
CA SER A 423 6.35 4.89 -3.36
C SER A 423 5.23 5.90 -3.15
N ILE A 424 5.58 7.18 -3.14
CA ILE A 424 4.59 8.26 -3.29
C ILE A 424 4.07 8.21 -4.74
N SER A 425 2.76 8.24 -4.91
CA SER A 425 2.06 8.05 -6.20
C SER A 425 0.77 8.87 -6.24
N CYS A 426 0.13 8.95 -7.41
CA CYS A 426 -1.11 9.72 -7.56
C CYS A 426 -2.39 8.93 -7.20
N TRP A 427 -2.31 7.60 -7.10
CA TRP A 427 -3.50 6.74 -6.98
C TRP A 427 -3.82 6.29 -5.55
N ALA A 428 -2.81 6.05 -4.69
CA ALA A 428 -3.00 5.66 -3.30
C ALA A 428 -1.87 6.17 -2.40
N PRO A 429 -2.17 6.46 -1.11
CA PRO A 429 -1.17 6.94 -0.18
C PRO A 429 -0.15 5.85 0.12
N SER A 430 1.12 6.27 0.17
CA SER A 430 2.21 5.41 0.65
C SER A 430 2.02 5.07 2.13
N CYS A 431 2.47 3.88 2.54
CA CYS A 431 2.47 3.51 3.94
C CYS A 431 3.36 4.45 4.76
N ILE A 432 2.79 5.06 5.81
CA ILE A 432 3.54 5.94 6.73
C ILE A 432 4.31 5.17 7.82
N GLY A 433 4.39 3.85 7.70
CA GLY A 433 5.07 2.94 8.61
C GLY A 433 5.25 1.55 7.99
N PRO A 434 5.91 0.62 8.70
CA PRO A 434 6.26 -0.71 8.19
C PRO A 434 5.05 -1.68 8.16
N TYR A 435 4.09 -1.43 7.29
CA TYR A 435 2.89 -2.27 7.10
C TYR A 435 2.47 -2.24 5.63
N SER A 436 1.49 -3.05 5.25
CA SER A 436 0.93 -3.05 3.89
C SER A 436 -0.50 -2.50 3.85
N GLN A 437 -0.92 -1.95 2.71
CA GLN A 437 -2.26 -1.39 2.52
C GLN A 437 -3.34 -2.44 2.69
N ALA A 438 -3.08 -3.67 2.22
CA ALA A 438 -4.02 -4.76 2.39
C ALA A 438 -3.36 -6.15 2.34
N THR A 439 -3.94 -7.08 3.09
CA THR A 439 -3.62 -8.51 3.04
C THR A 439 -4.85 -9.29 2.59
N LEU A 440 -4.76 -9.97 1.45
CA LEU A 440 -5.75 -10.93 0.99
C LEU A 440 -5.36 -12.32 1.50
N HIS A 441 -6.25 -12.97 2.23
CA HIS A 441 -6.13 -14.39 2.58
C HIS A 441 -7.40 -15.11 2.17
N ARG A 442 -7.27 -16.07 1.27
CA ARG A 442 -8.40 -16.76 0.63
C ARG A 442 -9.36 -15.72 0.00
N GLU A 443 -10.59 -15.64 0.50
CA GLU A 443 -11.63 -14.73 0.02
C GLU A 443 -11.79 -13.46 0.89
N VAL A 444 -10.92 -13.23 1.89
CA VAL A 444 -11.04 -12.08 2.81
C VAL A 444 -9.88 -11.12 2.63
N LEU A 445 -10.22 -9.87 2.30
CA LEU A 445 -9.28 -8.78 2.18
C LEU A 445 -9.30 -7.93 3.46
N TYR A 446 -8.22 -8.01 4.21
CA TYR A 446 -7.99 -7.19 5.40
C TYR A 446 -7.25 -5.92 4.98
N MET A 447 -7.91 -4.76 5.03
CA MET A 447 -7.26 -3.47 4.73
C MET A 447 -6.69 -2.82 5.99
N ALA A 448 -5.53 -2.21 5.84
CA ALA A 448 -4.99 -1.27 6.83
C ALA A 448 -5.91 -0.06 6.99
N GLY A 449 -5.79 0.62 8.13
CA GLY A 449 -6.46 1.89 8.35
C GLY A 449 -6.04 2.92 7.30
N GLN A 450 -7.02 3.52 6.64
CA GLN A 450 -6.82 4.58 5.65
C GLN A 450 -7.14 5.93 6.28
N LEU A 451 -6.13 6.79 6.31
CA LEU A 451 -6.27 8.19 6.66
C LEU A 451 -6.74 9.00 5.45
N GLY A 452 -7.29 10.19 5.70
CA GLY A 452 -7.63 11.18 4.68
C GLY A 452 -6.42 11.86 4.04
N LEU A 453 -5.39 11.10 3.67
CA LEU A 453 -4.18 11.59 3.02
C LEU A 453 -4.42 11.76 1.53
N ASP A 454 -4.04 12.92 0.99
CA ASP A 454 -3.88 13.13 -0.44
C ASP A 454 -2.68 12.30 -0.95
N PRO A 455 -2.87 11.30 -1.84
CA PRO A 455 -1.81 10.39 -2.26
C PRO A 455 -0.51 11.04 -2.75
N PRO A 456 -0.55 12.04 -3.66
CA PRO A 456 0.68 12.58 -4.21
C PRO A 456 1.43 13.50 -3.24
N THR A 457 0.74 14.19 -2.32
CA THR A 457 1.40 15.10 -1.36
C THR A 457 1.67 14.45 0.00
N MET A 458 0.99 13.35 0.32
CA MET A 458 1.01 12.69 1.63
C MET A 458 0.60 13.61 2.80
N LEU A 459 -0.18 14.65 2.50
CA LEU A 459 -0.76 15.57 3.48
C LEU A 459 -2.22 15.20 3.76
N LEU A 460 -2.71 15.49 4.97
CA LEU A 460 -4.14 15.36 5.26
C LEU A 460 -4.93 16.38 4.44
N GLN A 461 -6.08 15.95 3.91
CA GLN A 461 -6.96 16.86 3.17
C GLN A 461 -7.42 18.01 4.07
N PRO A 462 -7.24 19.27 3.65
CA PRO A 462 -7.78 20.40 4.38
C PRO A 462 -9.30 20.40 4.32
N GLY A 463 -9.95 20.92 5.36
CA GLY A 463 -11.42 20.98 5.45
C GLY A 463 -12.02 20.21 6.63
N GLY A 464 -11.18 19.66 7.50
CA GLY A 464 -11.61 19.01 8.74
C GLY A 464 -12.12 17.58 8.54
N PRO A 465 -12.86 17.02 9.52
CA PRO A 465 -13.18 15.58 9.55
C PRO A 465 -13.95 15.08 8.34
N ALA A 466 -14.82 15.90 7.75
CA ALA A 466 -15.61 15.52 6.58
C ALA A 466 -14.74 15.37 5.32
N ALA A 467 -13.78 16.28 5.10
CA ALA A 467 -12.85 16.20 3.98
C ALA A 467 -11.88 15.02 4.14
N GLU A 468 -11.39 14.79 5.36
CA GLU A 468 -10.58 13.61 5.67
C GLU A 468 -11.36 12.31 5.43
N MET A 469 -12.64 12.27 5.80
CA MET A 469 -13.52 11.11 5.56
C MET A 469 -13.67 10.82 4.07
N ASP A 470 -14.01 11.84 3.26
CA ASP A 470 -14.18 11.68 1.81
C ASP A 470 -12.88 11.14 1.17
N GLN A 471 -11.72 11.66 1.56
CA GLN A 471 -10.44 11.17 1.05
C GLN A 471 -10.09 9.78 1.55
N ALA A 472 -10.37 9.45 2.82
CA ALA A 472 -10.13 8.12 3.36
C ALA A 472 -10.95 7.07 2.60
N LEU A 473 -12.21 7.38 2.25
CA LEU A 473 -13.06 6.52 1.44
C LEU A 473 -12.53 6.35 0.02
N LEU A 474 -12.06 7.43 -0.63
CA LEU A 474 -11.40 7.34 -1.95
C LEU A 474 -10.15 6.47 -1.89
N ASN A 475 -9.34 6.61 -0.84
CA ASN A 475 -8.14 5.79 -0.62
C ASN A 475 -8.52 4.30 -0.43
N CYS A 476 -9.55 4.01 0.38
CA CYS A 476 -10.07 2.65 0.53
C CYS A 476 -10.54 2.05 -0.80
N GLU A 477 -11.26 2.83 -1.61
CA GLU A 477 -11.79 2.37 -2.90
C GLU A 477 -10.68 2.12 -3.92
N ALA A 478 -9.65 2.98 -3.96
CA ALA A 478 -8.46 2.77 -4.79
C ALA A 478 -7.74 1.45 -4.44
N VAL A 479 -7.62 1.15 -3.13
CA VAL A 479 -7.09 -0.14 -2.65
C VAL A 479 -8.00 -1.30 -3.05
N ALA A 480 -9.33 -1.18 -2.91
CA ALA A 480 -10.29 -2.21 -3.30
C ALA A 480 -10.24 -2.51 -4.81
N ASN A 481 -10.11 -1.49 -5.65
CA ASN A 481 -10.04 -1.60 -7.10
C ASN A 481 -8.84 -2.44 -7.57
N CYS A 482 -7.72 -2.43 -6.84
CA CYS A 482 -6.57 -3.31 -7.11
C CYS A 482 -6.92 -4.80 -7.01
N PHE A 483 -7.99 -5.14 -6.29
CA PHE A 483 -8.52 -6.48 -6.15
C PHE A 483 -9.80 -6.72 -6.98
N LYS A 484 -10.10 -5.83 -7.94
CA LYS A 484 -11.31 -5.86 -8.78
C LYS A 484 -12.60 -5.87 -7.95
N SER A 485 -12.62 -5.02 -6.91
CA SER A 485 -13.66 -4.97 -5.91
C SER A 485 -13.93 -3.51 -5.50
N SER A 486 -15.02 -3.27 -4.79
CA SER A 486 -15.42 -1.96 -4.27
C SER A 486 -15.80 -2.11 -2.80
N ILE A 487 -15.49 -1.10 -1.97
CA ILE A 487 -15.93 -1.12 -0.57
C ILE A 487 -17.46 -1.07 -0.47
N ALA A 488 -18.14 -0.44 -1.42
CA ALA A 488 -19.60 -0.36 -1.43
C ALA A 488 -20.26 -1.72 -1.64
N THR A 489 -19.61 -2.61 -2.42
CA THR A 489 -20.20 -3.89 -2.80
C THR A 489 -19.56 -5.10 -2.13
N SER A 490 -18.42 -4.96 -1.47
CA SER A 490 -17.67 -6.11 -0.95
C SER A 490 -17.37 -6.01 0.54
N ALA A 491 -17.60 -4.86 1.19
CA ALA A 491 -17.35 -4.71 2.62
C ALA A 491 -18.32 -5.57 3.46
N ILE A 492 -17.75 -6.32 4.41
CA ILE A 492 -18.53 -7.02 5.45
C ILE A 492 -18.67 -6.11 6.67
N ILE A 493 -17.58 -5.44 7.04
CA ILE A 493 -17.49 -4.47 8.12
C ILE A 493 -16.58 -3.32 7.74
N ILE A 494 -16.94 -2.12 8.18
CA ILE A 494 -16.12 -0.92 8.10
C ILE A 494 -16.03 -0.35 9.50
N ILE A 495 -14.81 -0.25 10.03
CA ILE A 495 -14.54 0.42 11.29
C ILE A 495 -14.08 1.84 10.96
N VAL A 496 -14.71 2.83 11.55
CA VAL A 496 -14.35 4.25 11.40
C VAL A 496 -13.89 4.75 12.76
N TYR A 497 -12.60 5.02 12.90
CA TYR A 497 -12.05 5.63 14.09
C TYR A 497 -12.17 7.15 13.98
N CYS A 498 -12.74 7.78 14.99
CA CYS A 498 -12.96 9.22 15.05
C CYS A 498 -12.26 9.79 16.29
N SER A 499 -11.46 10.85 16.12
CA SER A 499 -10.87 11.55 17.26
C SER A 499 -11.95 12.07 18.21
N THR A 500 -11.71 12.00 19.52
CA THR A 500 -12.58 12.60 20.55
C THR A 500 -12.65 14.13 20.48
N SER A 501 -11.77 14.76 19.69
CA SER A 501 -11.82 16.19 19.40
C SER A 501 -12.97 16.59 18.46
N ILE A 502 -13.55 15.63 17.73
CA ILE A 502 -14.66 15.86 16.79
C ILE A 502 -15.96 16.16 17.54
N SER A 503 -16.71 17.17 17.07
CA SER A 503 -18.03 17.50 17.61
C SER A 503 -19.14 16.53 17.16
N SER A 504 -20.28 16.53 17.86
CA SER A 504 -21.43 15.71 17.47
C SER A 504 -22.00 16.05 16.08
N PHE A 505 -21.89 17.33 15.67
CA PHE A 505 -22.30 17.77 14.34
C PHE A 505 -21.38 17.21 13.24
N GLU A 506 -20.07 17.30 13.43
CA GLU A 506 -19.09 16.73 12.50
C GLU A 506 -19.19 15.20 12.45
N MET A 507 -19.50 14.55 13.57
CA MET A 507 -19.76 13.10 13.61
C MET A 507 -20.96 12.72 12.74
N ALA A 508 -22.05 13.51 12.77
CA ALA A 508 -23.20 13.31 11.89
C ALA A 508 -22.82 13.52 10.42
N GLU A 509 -21.95 14.48 10.13
CA GLU A 509 -21.46 14.70 8.77
C GLU A 509 -20.62 13.53 8.27
N ILE A 510 -19.70 12.99 9.08
CA ILE A 510 -18.93 11.77 8.75
C ILE A 510 -19.88 10.60 8.40
N GLN A 511 -20.94 10.42 9.20
CA GLN A 511 -21.94 9.39 8.95
C GLN A 511 -22.68 9.61 7.62
N ASN A 512 -23.09 10.84 7.34
CA ASN A 512 -23.73 11.20 6.07
C ASN A 512 -22.80 10.93 4.87
N ARG A 513 -21.50 11.24 4.98
CA ARG A 513 -20.50 10.96 3.94
C ARG A 513 -20.34 9.48 3.66
N MET A 514 -20.23 8.65 4.70
CA MET A 514 -20.20 7.20 4.55
C MET A 514 -21.45 6.68 3.82
N GLU A 515 -22.64 7.09 4.27
CA GLU A 515 -23.88 6.65 3.65
C GLU A 515 -23.99 7.09 2.19
N TYR A 516 -23.62 8.35 1.91
CA TYR A 516 -23.62 8.89 0.55
C TYR A 516 -22.68 8.09 -0.34
N PHE A 517 -21.45 7.83 0.11
CA PHE A 517 -20.46 7.08 -0.65
C PHE A 517 -20.96 5.68 -1.00
N LEU A 518 -21.44 4.92 -0.01
CA LEU A 518 -21.95 3.56 -0.20
C LEU A 518 -23.15 3.54 -1.16
N LYS A 519 -24.08 4.49 -1.06
CA LYS A 519 -25.24 4.58 -1.96
C LYS A 519 -24.85 4.86 -3.42
N HIS A 520 -23.91 5.78 -3.66
CA HIS A 520 -23.53 6.19 -5.02
C HIS A 520 -22.62 5.18 -5.72
N HIS A 521 -21.80 4.44 -4.98
CA HIS A 521 -20.89 3.44 -5.57
C HIS A 521 -21.51 2.04 -5.69
N SER A 522 -22.72 1.83 -5.15
CA SER A 522 -23.46 0.57 -5.29
C SER A 522 -24.16 0.39 -6.65
N THR A 523 -24.40 1.47 -7.41
CA THR A 523 -25.26 1.44 -8.62
C THR A 523 -24.53 1.16 -9.93
N HIS A 524 -23.20 1.06 -9.93
CA HIS A 524 -22.38 0.98 -11.14
C HIS A 524 -21.94 -0.43 -11.58
N HIS A 525 -22.38 -1.49 -10.90
CA HIS A 525 -22.11 -2.87 -11.34
C HIS A 525 -23.36 -3.53 -11.90
N ASP A 526 -23.35 -3.74 -13.22
CA ASP A 526 -24.37 -4.43 -14.00
C ASP A 526 -24.85 -5.74 -13.33
N GLY A 527 -26.15 -5.82 -13.07
CA GLY A 527 -26.92 -7.06 -13.12
C GLY A 527 -26.81 -8.06 -11.96
N PHE A 528 -26.11 -7.79 -10.86
CA PHE A 528 -26.02 -8.73 -9.73
C PHE A 528 -26.86 -8.33 -8.51
N LEU A 529 -27.57 -9.33 -7.97
CA LEU A 529 -28.58 -9.21 -6.89
C LEU A 529 -28.05 -8.54 -5.60
N GLY A 530 -28.69 -7.45 -5.19
CA GLY A 530 -28.76 -6.95 -3.81
C GLY A 530 -27.62 -6.04 -3.37
N ALA A 531 -27.93 -4.77 -3.08
CA ALA A 531 -27.00 -3.83 -2.45
C ALA A 531 -26.54 -4.38 -1.09
N TYR A 532 -25.23 -4.58 -0.94
CA TYR A 532 -24.62 -5.01 0.31
C TYR A 532 -24.69 -3.89 1.34
N ASN A 533 -25.13 -4.20 2.56
CA ASN A 533 -25.15 -3.23 3.66
C ASN A 533 -24.11 -3.64 4.71
N PRO A 534 -22.87 -3.09 4.67
CA PRO A 534 -21.83 -3.45 5.62
C PRO A 534 -22.23 -3.03 7.03
N ILE A 535 -21.70 -3.74 8.04
CA ILE A 535 -21.75 -3.23 9.42
C ILE A 535 -20.76 -2.05 9.48
N VAL A 536 -21.24 -0.85 9.78
CA VAL A 536 -20.36 0.30 10.02
C VAL A 536 -20.27 0.56 11.52
N LEU A 537 -19.06 0.47 12.06
CA LEU A 537 -18.78 0.68 13.47
C LEU A 537 -17.96 1.96 13.64
N TYR A 538 -18.53 2.95 14.31
CA TYR A 538 -17.83 4.18 14.67
C TYR A 538 -17.23 4.05 16.07
N VAL A 539 -15.93 4.29 16.19
CA VAL A 539 -15.16 4.16 17.44
C VAL A 539 -14.53 5.50 17.77
N LEU A 540 -14.87 6.07 18.93
CA LEU A 540 -14.21 7.27 19.43
C LEU A 540 -12.87 6.90 20.05
N VAL A 541 -11.81 7.57 19.60
CA VAL A 541 -10.42 7.35 20.03
C VAL A 541 -9.79 8.69 20.37
N PRO A 542 -8.84 8.79 21.32
CA PRO A 542 -8.25 10.08 21.67
C PRO A 542 -7.63 10.80 20.46
N ASN A 543 -6.71 10.14 19.76
CA ASN A 543 -6.00 10.69 18.60
C ASN A 543 -5.67 9.61 17.58
N LEU A 544 -5.37 10.03 16.36
CA LEU A 544 -4.94 9.18 15.24
C LEU A 544 -3.57 9.64 14.72
N PRO A 545 -2.86 8.79 13.96
CA PRO A 545 -1.57 9.15 13.38
C PRO A 545 -1.67 10.45 12.56
N LYS A 546 -0.56 11.20 12.48
CA LYS A 546 -0.48 12.51 11.78
C LYS A 546 -1.40 13.61 12.32
N GLY A 547 -2.12 13.37 13.43
CA GLY A 547 -3.12 14.30 13.94
C GLY A 547 -4.42 14.26 13.11
N ALA A 548 -4.66 13.18 12.39
CA ALA A 548 -5.91 12.97 11.67
C ALA A 548 -7.10 12.92 12.64
N LEU A 549 -8.25 13.24 12.11
CA LEU A 549 -9.53 13.25 12.80
C LEU A 549 -10.31 11.96 12.48
N VAL A 550 -10.12 11.38 11.29
CA VAL A 550 -10.82 10.16 10.85
C VAL A 550 -9.85 9.13 10.23
N GLU A 551 -10.03 7.86 10.58
CA GLU A 551 -9.38 6.71 9.93
C GLU A 551 -10.44 5.65 9.57
N VAL A 552 -10.43 5.18 8.32
CA VAL A 552 -11.38 4.17 7.83
C VAL A 552 -10.67 2.84 7.61
N LYS A 553 -11.18 1.78 8.24
CA LYS A 553 -10.64 0.42 8.15
C LYS A 553 -11.73 -0.56 7.69
N PRO A 554 -11.78 -0.88 6.39
CA PRO A 554 -12.73 -1.85 5.87
C PRO A 554 -12.17 -3.28 5.88
N THR A 555 -13.05 -4.28 5.93
CA THR A 555 -12.75 -5.70 5.70
C THR A 555 -13.73 -6.25 4.68
N LEU A 556 -13.22 -6.78 3.57
CA LEU A 556 -14.01 -7.14 2.40
C LEU A 556 -14.03 -8.65 2.19
N HIS A 557 -15.13 -9.15 1.62
CA HIS A 557 -15.23 -10.48 1.04
C HIS A 557 -15.12 -10.37 -0.48
N LEU A 558 -14.14 -11.05 -1.07
CA LEU A 558 -13.96 -11.15 -2.51
C LEU A 558 -14.61 -12.45 -2.99
N ALA A 559 -15.73 -12.37 -3.70
CA ALA A 559 -16.43 -13.54 -4.18
C ALA A 559 -15.69 -14.23 -5.34
N ASP A 560 -15.45 -15.54 -5.23
CA ASP A 560 -15.07 -16.38 -6.37
C ASP A 560 -16.25 -16.45 -7.37
N ASN A 561 -16.21 -15.62 -8.41
CA ASN A 561 -17.14 -15.63 -9.55
C ASN A 561 -18.59 -15.15 -9.30
N GLY A 562 -18.82 -14.22 -8.36
CA GLY A 562 -20.11 -13.50 -8.25
C GLY A 562 -21.34 -14.34 -7.86
N LYS A 563 -21.16 -15.57 -7.36
CA LYS A 563 -22.28 -16.48 -7.04
C LYS A 563 -22.95 -16.25 -5.68
N TYR A 564 -22.30 -15.55 -4.75
CA TYR A 564 -22.77 -15.42 -3.37
C TYR A 564 -22.71 -13.98 -2.90
N GLY A 565 -23.78 -13.53 -2.23
CA GLY A 565 -23.85 -12.21 -1.63
C GLY A 565 -23.93 -12.22 -0.11
N VAL A 566 -23.33 -11.21 0.54
CA VAL A 566 -23.50 -10.88 1.96
C VAL A 566 -24.96 -10.51 2.26
N GLN A 567 -25.58 -11.18 3.22
CA GLN A 567 -26.94 -10.92 3.72
C GLN A 567 -26.87 -10.47 5.18
N SER A 568 -27.53 -9.35 5.52
CA SER A 568 -27.80 -8.99 6.91
C SER A 568 -28.94 -9.85 7.45
N VAL A 569 -28.76 -10.43 8.64
CA VAL A 569 -29.74 -11.34 9.26
C VAL A 569 -30.07 -10.86 10.67
N LEU A 570 -31.36 -10.77 10.99
CA LEU A 570 -31.83 -10.53 12.36
C LEU A 570 -31.85 -11.85 13.16
N LEU A 571 -31.42 -11.81 14.42
CA LEU A 571 -31.58 -12.94 15.34
C LEU A 571 -33.07 -13.23 15.55
N LYS A 572 -33.47 -14.49 15.40
CA LYS A 572 -34.86 -14.91 15.68
C LYS A 572 -35.09 -14.98 17.19
N ALA A 573 -36.36 -14.87 17.59
CA ALA A 573 -36.78 -15.17 18.96
C ALA A 573 -36.46 -16.64 19.29
N PRO A 574 -36.01 -16.96 20.52
CA PRO A 574 -35.70 -18.33 20.90
C PRO A 574 -36.96 -19.22 20.79
N ALA A 575 -36.80 -20.43 20.26
CA ALA A 575 -37.85 -21.44 20.32
C ALA A 575 -38.16 -21.77 21.79
N PRO A 576 -39.43 -21.96 22.18
CA PRO A 576 -39.84 -22.09 23.59
C PRO A 576 -39.21 -23.27 24.35
N ASP A 577 -38.58 -24.22 23.64
CA ASP A 577 -38.09 -25.49 24.21
C ASP A 577 -36.56 -25.61 24.36
N LYS A 578 -35.78 -24.51 24.27
CA LYS A 578 -34.33 -24.55 24.55
C LYS A 578 -33.97 -24.04 25.96
N PRO A 579 -33.13 -24.76 26.73
CA PRO A 579 -32.79 -24.38 28.10
C PRO A 579 -32.01 -23.06 28.15
N ASN A 580 -32.30 -22.25 29.17
CA ASN A 580 -31.60 -21.00 29.49
C ASN A 580 -30.10 -21.24 29.72
N TYR A 581 -29.26 -20.65 28.87
CA TYR A 581 -27.81 -20.70 28.99
C TYR A 581 -27.34 -19.69 30.05
N PHE A 582 -26.78 -20.19 31.15
CA PHE A 582 -26.24 -19.42 32.30
C PHE A 582 -27.22 -18.55 33.10
N GLY A 583 -28.53 -18.80 33.00
CA GLY A 583 -29.54 -18.15 33.85
C GLY A 583 -29.98 -16.75 33.40
N PHE A 584 -29.47 -16.23 32.28
CA PHE A 584 -29.90 -14.95 31.72
C PHE A 584 -31.06 -15.13 30.73
N LYS A 585 -32.22 -14.50 30.99
CA LYS A 585 -33.36 -14.51 30.06
C LYS A 585 -33.20 -13.43 29.00
N CYS A 586 -32.76 -13.81 27.80
CA CYS A 586 -32.64 -12.89 26.68
C CYS A 586 -34.05 -12.42 26.22
N SER A 587 -34.36 -11.13 26.35
CA SER A 587 -35.59 -10.51 25.86
C SER A 587 -35.43 -10.00 24.41
N ASP A 588 -36.54 -9.74 23.71
CA ASP A 588 -36.49 -9.22 22.33
C ASP A 588 -35.76 -7.87 22.22
N ARG A 589 -35.73 -7.09 23.32
CA ARG A 589 -34.99 -5.82 23.40
C ARG A 589 -33.48 -6.00 23.30
N HIS A 590 -32.94 -7.18 23.58
CA HIS A 590 -31.50 -7.45 23.49
C HIS A 590 -31.03 -7.81 22.08
N ASN A 591 -31.95 -8.07 21.15
CA ASN A 591 -31.59 -8.33 19.76
C ASN A 591 -31.00 -7.08 19.07
N SER A 592 -31.32 -5.86 19.54
CA SER A 592 -30.70 -4.61 19.06
C SER A 592 -29.22 -4.48 19.45
N CYS A 593 -28.75 -5.26 20.42
CA CYS A 593 -27.34 -5.31 20.79
C CYS A 593 -26.51 -6.10 19.76
N CYS A 594 -27.12 -6.72 18.75
CA CYS A 594 -26.41 -7.58 17.81
C CYS A 594 -26.74 -7.28 16.35
N HIS A 595 -25.70 -7.08 15.55
CA HIS A 595 -25.78 -6.98 14.09
C HIS A 595 -25.05 -8.16 13.47
N ILE A 596 -25.69 -8.87 12.55
CA ILE A 596 -25.14 -10.09 11.97
C ILE A 596 -25.16 -10.00 10.44
N ASN A 597 -23.99 -10.19 9.83
CA ASN A 597 -23.82 -10.36 8.40
C ASN A 597 -23.42 -11.81 8.07
N VAL A 598 -23.99 -12.37 7.01
CA VAL A 598 -23.73 -13.74 6.56
C VAL A 598 -23.47 -13.77 5.07
N VAL A 599 -22.35 -14.34 4.66
CA VAL A 599 -22.16 -14.84 3.29
C VAL A 599 -22.53 -16.33 3.32
N PRO A 600 -23.58 -16.77 2.60
CA PRO A 600 -24.04 -18.16 2.60
C PRO A 600 -22.88 -19.15 2.39
N ASP A 601 -22.83 -20.19 3.22
CA ASP A 601 -21.81 -21.25 3.22
C ASP A 601 -20.36 -20.79 3.43
N LYS A 602 -20.14 -19.50 3.65
CA LYS A 602 -18.83 -18.86 3.73
C LYS A 602 -18.69 -18.13 5.06
N ILE A 603 -19.15 -16.89 5.22
CA ILE A 603 -18.74 -16.05 6.34
C ILE A 603 -19.92 -15.75 7.25
N CYS A 604 -19.68 -15.75 8.55
CA CYS A 604 -20.58 -15.22 9.54
C CYS A 604 -19.82 -14.15 10.32
N MET A 605 -20.29 -12.91 10.28
CA MET A 605 -19.83 -11.85 11.16
C MET A 605 -20.97 -11.44 12.09
N ALA A 606 -20.65 -11.25 13.37
CA ALA A 606 -21.57 -10.71 14.35
C ALA A 606 -20.86 -9.63 15.14
N LEU A 607 -21.44 -8.43 15.15
CA LEU A 607 -21.06 -7.33 16.03
C LEU A 607 -22.01 -7.34 17.22
N ILE A 608 -21.45 -7.35 18.43
CA ILE A 608 -22.24 -7.18 19.66
C ILE A 608 -21.85 -5.84 20.27
N SER A 609 -22.83 -4.96 20.48
CA SER A 609 -22.66 -3.62 21.04
C SER A 609 -23.57 -3.42 22.25
N VAL A 610 -23.00 -2.90 23.33
CA VAL A 610 -23.72 -2.60 24.58
C VAL A 610 -23.55 -1.11 24.84
N THR A 611 -24.64 -0.35 24.71
CA THR A 611 -24.67 1.07 25.03
C THR A 611 -24.74 1.26 26.55
N LYS A 612 -24.56 2.49 27.03
CA LYS A 612 -24.77 2.82 28.45
C LYS A 612 -26.19 2.47 28.91
N ASP A 613 -27.19 2.69 28.05
CA ASP A 613 -28.59 2.36 28.34
C ASP A 613 -28.79 0.84 28.42
N HIS A 614 -28.19 0.08 27.50
CA HIS A 614 -28.19 -1.38 27.56
C HIS A 614 -27.53 -1.88 28.86
N ALA A 615 -26.36 -1.33 29.23
CA ALA A 615 -25.66 -1.67 30.47
C ALA A 615 -26.51 -1.38 31.72
N GLY A 616 -27.22 -0.24 31.74
CA GLY A 616 -28.18 0.10 32.80
C GLY A 616 -29.36 -0.87 32.88
N SER A 617 -29.91 -1.30 31.74
CA SER A 617 -31.00 -2.28 31.69
C SER A 617 -30.56 -3.67 32.15
N ILE A 618 -29.40 -4.14 31.67
CA ILE A 618 -28.80 -5.44 32.06
C ILE A 618 -28.58 -5.46 33.58
N TYR A 619 -28.14 -4.35 34.16
CA TYR A 619 -27.97 -4.22 35.61
C TYR A 619 -29.30 -4.33 36.36
N PHE A 620 -30.34 -3.62 35.92
CA PHE A 620 -31.64 -3.62 36.59
C PHE A 620 -32.30 -5.01 36.55
N GLU A 621 -32.18 -5.73 35.43
CA GLU A 621 -32.69 -7.10 35.31
C GLU A 621 -31.91 -8.10 36.17
N ALA A 622 -30.58 -7.94 36.29
CA ALA A 622 -29.74 -8.81 37.12
C ALA A 622 -29.98 -8.63 38.64
N ASP A 623 -30.37 -7.44 39.09
CA ASP A 623 -30.65 -7.14 40.51
C ASP A 623 -31.95 -7.82 41.01
N HIS A 624 -32.87 -8.16 40.10
CA HIS A 624 -34.10 -8.88 40.44
C HIS A 624 -33.90 -10.40 40.68
N ASP A 625 -32.87 -11.02 40.08
CA ASP A 625 -32.66 -12.47 40.15
C ASP A 625 -31.54 -12.91 41.14
N LEU A 626 -30.69 -11.99 41.62
CA LEU A 626 -29.47 -12.30 42.40
C LEU A 626 -29.48 -11.73 43.83
N VAL A 627 -30.37 -12.25 44.68
CA VAL A 627 -30.49 -11.85 46.11
C VAL A 627 -29.36 -12.39 47.02
N ALA A 628 -28.39 -13.16 46.54
CA ALA A 628 -27.36 -13.74 47.40
C ALA A 628 -25.93 -13.60 46.84
N LEU A 629 -25.16 -12.64 47.38
CA LEU A 629 -23.71 -12.68 47.68
C LEU A 629 -23.13 -11.25 47.82
N HIS A 630 -22.39 -11.02 48.90
CA HIS A 630 -21.61 -9.79 49.13
C HIS A 630 -20.40 -9.74 48.18
N CYS A 631 -20.43 -8.81 47.23
CA CYS A 631 -19.28 -8.44 46.41
C CYS A 631 -19.44 -6.97 46.00
N ASP A 632 -18.32 -6.28 45.80
CA ASP A 632 -18.24 -4.86 45.48
C ASP A 632 -19.08 -4.51 44.23
N LYS A 633 -19.83 -3.39 44.28
CA LYS A 633 -20.88 -3.06 43.30
C LYS A 633 -20.36 -3.00 41.85
N SER A 634 -19.11 -2.56 41.67
CA SER A 634 -18.43 -2.49 40.36
C SER A 634 -18.17 -3.88 39.77
N HIS A 635 -17.75 -4.85 40.59
CA HIS A 635 -17.40 -6.19 40.12
C HIS A 635 -18.64 -6.99 39.70
N LYS A 636 -19.77 -6.78 40.38
CA LYS A 636 -21.07 -7.36 39.99
C LYS A 636 -21.55 -6.86 38.64
N HIS A 637 -21.38 -5.57 38.36
CA HIS A 637 -21.80 -4.95 37.11
C HIS A 637 -21.03 -5.51 35.91
N ILE A 638 -19.70 -5.60 36.03
CA ILE A 638 -18.84 -6.20 34.98
C ILE A 638 -19.19 -7.68 34.76
N LYS A 639 -19.46 -8.43 35.84
CA LYS A 639 -19.85 -9.83 35.74
C LYS A 639 -21.19 -10.02 35.03
N ALA A 640 -22.20 -9.18 35.32
CA ALA A 640 -23.49 -9.24 34.65
C ALA A 640 -23.37 -8.95 33.14
N ILE A 641 -22.58 -7.93 32.78
CA ILE A 641 -22.28 -7.62 31.37
C ILE A 641 -21.53 -8.78 30.70
N ALA A 642 -20.54 -9.39 31.37
CA ALA A 642 -19.81 -10.53 30.83
C ALA A 642 -20.73 -11.76 30.59
N VAL A 643 -21.64 -12.04 31.53
CA VAL A 643 -22.65 -13.10 31.38
C VAL A 643 -23.60 -12.78 30.22
N PHE A 644 -24.04 -11.53 30.09
CA PHE A 644 -24.85 -11.08 28.96
C PHE A 644 -24.15 -11.33 27.61
N PHE A 645 -22.90 -10.87 27.47
CA PHE A 645 -22.11 -11.11 26.24
C PHE A 645 -21.95 -12.60 25.97
N THR A 646 -21.65 -13.40 26.99
CA THR A 646 -21.49 -14.85 26.85
C THR A 646 -22.77 -15.50 26.34
N GLY A 647 -23.92 -15.16 26.92
CA GLY A 647 -25.22 -15.68 26.49
C GLY A 647 -25.59 -15.25 25.07
N LEU A 648 -25.23 -14.03 24.67
CA LEU A 648 -25.53 -13.52 23.33
C LEU A 648 -24.62 -14.15 22.27
N ILE A 649 -23.33 -14.32 22.57
CA ILE A 649 -22.37 -15.08 21.73
C ILE A 649 -22.84 -16.52 21.57
N ASP A 650 -23.20 -17.19 22.66
CA ASP A 650 -23.69 -18.57 22.63
C ASP A 650 -24.98 -18.69 21.80
N LYS A 651 -25.91 -17.73 21.92
CA LYS A 651 -27.12 -17.65 21.08
C LYS A 651 -26.76 -17.54 19.59
N ILE A 652 -25.84 -16.65 19.23
CA ILE A 652 -25.38 -16.47 17.84
C ILE A 652 -24.78 -17.77 17.29
N ILE A 653 -23.91 -18.43 18.07
CA ILE A 653 -23.25 -19.68 17.69
C ILE A 653 -24.29 -20.80 17.53
N SER A 654 -25.23 -20.91 18.47
CA SER A 654 -26.26 -21.94 18.52
C SER A 654 -27.33 -21.81 17.43
N ASP A 655 -27.78 -20.59 17.13
CA ASP A 655 -28.79 -20.35 16.09
C ASP A 655 -28.23 -20.52 14.67
N LYS A 656 -26.94 -20.20 14.47
CA LYS A 656 -26.28 -20.39 13.17
C LYS A 656 -25.92 -21.83 12.86
N TRP A 657 -25.75 -22.68 13.87
CA TRP A 657 -25.59 -24.12 13.62
C TRP A 657 -26.82 -24.70 12.90
N ILE A 658 -28.02 -24.15 13.14
CA ILE A 658 -29.25 -24.57 12.46
C ILE A 658 -29.28 -24.14 10.98
N PHE A 659 -28.64 -23.02 10.62
CA PHE A 659 -28.53 -22.59 9.22
C PHE A 659 -27.49 -23.41 8.43
N LEU A 660 -26.40 -23.84 9.08
CA LEU A 660 -25.41 -24.74 8.49
C LEU A 660 -25.86 -26.22 8.47
N ALA A 661 -26.78 -26.63 9.35
CA ALA A 661 -27.25 -28.02 9.47
C ALA A 661 -28.30 -28.44 8.42
N ARG A 662 -28.93 -27.52 7.68
CA ARG A 662 -29.84 -27.86 6.56
C ARG A 662 -29.10 -28.35 5.30
N LEU A 663 -27.79 -28.60 5.39
CA LEU A 663 -26.91 -29.10 4.32
C LEU A 663 -26.74 -30.63 4.27
N LYS A 664 -27.54 -31.42 4.99
CA LYS A 664 -27.58 -32.88 4.82
C LYS A 664 -28.99 -33.45 5.02
N GLU A 665 -29.86 -33.29 4.03
CA GLU A 665 -30.81 -34.37 3.75
C GLU A 665 -30.32 -35.11 2.50
N PRO A 666 -29.88 -36.37 2.60
CA PRO A 666 -29.75 -37.20 1.42
C PRO A 666 -31.15 -37.42 0.87
N LYS A 667 -31.39 -37.03 -0.38
CA LYS A 667 -32.51 -37.57 -1.16
C LYS A 667 -32.30 -39.09 -1.22
N VAL A 668 -33.05 -39.80 -0.39
CA VAL A 668 -33.32 -41.22 -0.55
C VAL A 668 -34.04 -41.39 -1.89
N LEU A 669 -33.33 -41.93 -2.87
CA LEU A 669 -33.91 -42.61 -4.02
C LEU A 669 -33.11 -43.90 -4.24
N LEU A 670 -33.60 -44.97 -3.62
CA LEU A 670 -33.55 -46.33 -4.17
C LEU A 670 -34.96 -46.62 -4.73
N PRO A 671 -35.19 -47.59 -5.64
CA PRO A 671 -34.28 -48.35 -6.50
C PRO A 671 -34.73 -48.39 -7.99
N GLU A 672 -33.80 -48.57 -8.92
CA GLU A 672 -33.65 -49.70 -9.87
C GLU A 672 -32.43 -49.46 -10.79
#